data_AF-A0A0D2NHP6-F1
#
_entry.id   AF-A0A0D2NHP6-F1
#
_cell.length_a   1.000
_cell.length_b   1.000
_cell.length_c   1.000
_cell.angle_alpha   90.00
_cell.angle_beta   90.00
_cell.angle_gamma   90.00
#
_symmetry.space_group_name_H-M   'P 1'
#
loop_
_entity.id
_entity.type
_entity.pdbx_description
1 polymer ?
#
loop_
_entity_poly.entity_id
_entity_poly.type
_entity_poly.pdbx_seq_one_letter_code
_entity_poly.pdbx_strand_id
1 'polypeptide(L)'
;MSIINDQPDAQQIREEILAFRTITTLLSELPHREAIQPEDSLKNLPVKNRETIKVCDALAQALVIEHEIIAVTASHRYEMDEKGMLHIVAVSTEDTSKVDTTEVDTAEVDTAEVDMSTLGWGTRMMSNVLNFLCSLNPPMAKPDSEVKLPERKEAEPPAGITKETVLEYMHKLETKWEQPTLSQHLWIITNALAAKSTAHLSLEDRMSHRSVLGQRLMRYISSACYRKISRRFNNKALSQPYYNALLAVNIANLPSISIQPFPQAGDREGLTKMKNDRLFLEDFVLKMEGKNLIKTQIPNLIQKAKELPPQPDAGFQLYTDETRQEFHALLLEILKDFKTSLDDLVNSKSSQTLFQASLGHLYRNGYILLRLSRGSAFQMHIDSISVRLRSVYKLPGALSPSNKDMDPDMNSLRHLILRKRFVGWLRLNVGHFDAAETLARFATSRTFLFKEVSAVFFTTDEPDSTLPSWRSLFENSFLPNSGGRTSDAGTTNDMICQFLDIRINEARLAKEIRDDSSYVKKFLKLGNTTRVRLRLTEMENKLEGWMTNIDAAIGAIDTNVNIDETNRFFRYDKPALVESRAALVITQTTLAALAVKARGNFAQAPELFETWTEQQNEMLTNQEIFLTLDNKKVFTGTLHCEAYLASLLPLHPPSSRPMLAGVNKTLQGGAPKKFLVRGSHDCVTACTLPPWTALPYLKAMNEYWGKILRNDLLQLMAVDSSRRRDRSKTTGSMARASDESIGSASSGGPPSHSNLLDTFPSTPDA
;
A
#
# COMPACT_ATOMS: atom_id res chain seq x y z
N MET A 1 -32.78 -4.37 41.27
CA MET A 1 -31.69 -5.00 40.52
C MET A 1 -30.92 -3.90 39.81
N SER A 2 -29.83 -3.45 40.42
CA SER A 2 -28.90 -2.50 39.82
C SER A 2 -28.13 -3.24 38.72
N ILE A 3 -28.40 -2.87 37.48
CA ILE A 3 -27.61 -3.28 36.35
C ILE A 3 -26.29 -2.54 36.50
N ILE A 4 -25.24 -3.26 36.91
CA ILE A 4 -23.88 -2.74 36.90
C ILE A 4 -23.55 -2.54 35.41
N ASN A 5 -23.48 -1.27 35.01
CA ASN A 5 -22.91 -0.87 33.72
C ASN A 5 -21.42 -1.20 33.77
N ASP A 6 -21.04 -2.46 33.50
CA ASP A 6 -19.67 -2.84 33.15
C ASP A 6 -19.36 -2.30 31.75
N GLN A 7 -19.35 -0.97 31.62
CA GLN A 7 -18.66 -0.35 30.51
C GLN A 7 -17.19 -0.71 30.69
N PRO A 8 -16.54 -1.34 29.70
CA PRO A 8 -15.12 -1.63 29.78
C PRO A 8 -14.38 -0.34 30.10
N ASP A 9 -13.40 -0.44 31.01
CA ASP A 9 -12.58 0.69 31.43
C ASP A 9 -11.99 1.36 30.17
N ALA A 10 -12.23 2.66 30.01
CA ALA A 10 -11.70 3.43 28.88
C ALA A 10 -10.17 3.30 28.80
N GLN A 11 -9.51 3.12 29.94
CA GLN A 11 -8.08 2.85 30.03
C GLN A 11 -7.71 1.51 29.38
N GLN A 12 -8.51 0.45 29.58
CA GLN A 12 -8.27 -0.86 28.96
C GLN A 12 -8.42 -0.80 27.43
N ILE A 13 -9.42 -0.08 26.93
CA ILE A 13 -9.59 0.12 25.48
C ILE A 13 -8.37 0.86 24.90
N ARG A 14 -7.91 1.91 25.58
CA ARG A 14 -6.72 2.66 25.18
C ARG A 14 -5.48 1.77 25.14
N GLU A 15 -5.25 0.95 26.16
CA GLU A 15 -4.12 0.01 26.24
C GLU A 15 -4.14 -1.01 25.10
N GLU A 16 -5.30 -1.56 24.75
CA GLU A 16 -5.44 -2.51 23.65
C GLU A 16 -5.24 -1.86 22.28
N ILE A 17 -5.68 -0.62 22.08
CA ILE A 17 -5.39 0.16 20.86
C ILE A 17 -3.89 0.44 20.74
N LEU A 18 -3.25 0.81 21.84
CA LEU A 18 -1.81 1.04 21.90
C LEU A 18 -1.02 -0.23 21.60
N ALA A 19 -1.44 -1.38 22.16
CA ALA A 19 -0.87 -2.68 21.83
C ALA A 19 -1.02 -3.00 20.33
N PHE A 20 -2.20 -2.78 19.77
CA PHE A 20 -2.48 -2.98 18.34
C PHE A 20 -1.57 -2.14 17.44
N ARG A 21 -1.42 -0.85 17.78
CA ARG A 21 -0.52 0.07 17.06
C ARG A 21 0.91 -0.43 17.11
N THR A 22 1.39 -0.83 18.28
CA THR A 22 2.75 -1.37 18.43
C THR A 22 2.91 -2.64 17.59
N ILE A 23 1.98 -3.59 17.65
CA ILE A 23 2.02 -4.82 16.86
C ILE A 23 2.12 -4.53 15.36
N THR A 24 1.23 -3.70 14.81
CA THR A 24 1.23 -3.39 13.38
C THR A 24 2.45 -2.57 12.95
N THR A 25 2.96 -1.70 13.82
CA THR A 25 4.22 -0.98 13.59
C THR A 25 5.38 -1.95 13.47
N LEU A 26 5.51 -2.90 14.41
CA LEU A 26 6.56 -3.91 14.39
C LEU A 26 6.47 -4.79 13.14
N LEU A 27 5.26 -5.24 12.79
CA LEU A 27 5.00 -6.03 11.58
C LEU A 27 5.37 -5.28 10.29
N SER A 28 5.14 -3.98 10.23
CA SER A 28 5.46 -3.18 9.03
C SER A 28 6.94 -3.07 8.73
N GLU A 29 7.78 -3.31 9.75
CA GLU A 29 9.24 -3.22 9.65
C GLU A 29 9.88 -4.61 9.49
N LEU A 30 9.13 -5.69 9.78
CA LEU A 30 9.61 -7.07 9.71
C LEU A 30 9.52 -7.66 8.29
N PRO A 31 10.59 -8.30 7.78
CA PRO A 31 10.51 -9.01 6.52
C PRO A 31 9.65 -10.28 6.67
N HIS A 32 8.46 -10.28 6.08
CA HIS A 32 7.62 -11.47 6.02
C HIS A 32 8.22 -12.52 5.07
N ARG A 33 8.49 -13.73 5.56
CA ARG A 33 8.95 -14.85 4.70
C ARG A 33 7.83 -15.45 3.88
N GLU A 34 6.66 -15.56 4.49
CA GLU A 34 5.43 -15.97 3.82
C GLU A 34 4.65 -14.70 3.52
N ALA A 35 4.30 -14.49 2.26
CA ALA A 35 3.37 -13.43 1.93
C ALA A 35 2.09 -13.68 2.74
N ILE A 36 1.66 -12.69 3.53
CA ILE A 36 0.38 -12.72 4.22
C ILE A 36 -0.65 -12.96 3.13
N GLN A 37 -1.17 -14.18 3.06
CA GLN A 37 -2.15 -14.53 2.03
C GLN A 37 -3.41 -13.77 2.40
N PRO A 38 -3.81 -12.74 1.62
CA PRO A 38 -5.06 -12.07 1.92
C PRO A 38 -6.15 -13.12 1.73
N GLU A 39 -6.80 -13.51 2.81
CA GLU A 39 -8.02 -14.28 2.68
C GLU A 39 -9.01 -13.33 2.01
N ASP A 40 -9.39 -13.64 0.77
CA ASP A 40 -10.40 -12.86 0.07
C ASP A 40 -11.75 -13.17 0.71
N SER A 41 -11.98 -12.53 1.86
CA SER A 41 -13.21 -12.57 2.62
C SER A 41 -14.41 -12.18 1.75
N LEU A 42 -14.19 -11.56 0.57
CA LEU A 42 -15.20 -11.19 -0.40
C LEU A 42 -15.65 -12.36 -1.28
N LYS A 43 -14.80 -13.36 -1.56
CA LYS A 43 -15.16 -14.50 -2.45
C LYS A 43 -16.41 -15.25 -2.00
N ASN A 44 -16.63 -15.32 -0.70
CA ASN A 44 -17.80 -16.01 -0.13
C ASN A 44 -18.98 -15.06 0.16
N LEU A 45 -18.85 -13.76 -0.15
CA LEU A 45 -19.92 -12.82 0.08
C LEU A 45 -20.94 -12.82 -1.06
N PRO A 46 -22.23 -12.66 -0.73
CA PRO A 46 -23.27 -12.29 -1.68
C PRO A 46 -22.84 -11.09 -2.54
N VAL A 47 -23.21 -11.07 -3.81
CA VAL A 47 -22.84 -9.99 -4.76
C VAL A 47 -23.18 -8.60 -4.21
N LYS A 48 -24.38 -8.44 -3.62
CA LYS A 48 -24.85 -7.20 -2.98
C LYS A 48 -23.87 -6.69 -1.92
N ASN A 49 -23.26 -7.61 -1.16
CA ASN A 49 -22.33 -7.26 -0.10
C ASN A 49 -21.03 -6.67 -0.67
N ARG A 50 -20.55 -7.20 -1.79
CA ARG A 50 -19.37 -6.69 -2.48
C ARG A 50 -19.62 -5.30 -3.07
N GLU A 51 -20.83 -5.03 -3.53
CA GLU A 51 -21.20 -3.71 -4.05
C GLU A 51 -21.17 -2.65 -2.95
N THR A 52 -21.74 -2.94 -1.76
CA THR A 52 -21.65 -2.02 -0.61
C THR A 52 -20.20 -1.67 -0.27
N ILE A 53 -19.30 -2.66 -0.24
CA ILE A 53 -17.89 -2.43 0.06
C ILE A 53 -17.24 -1.55 -1.00
N LYS A 54 -17.53 -1.79 -2.28
CA LYS A 54 -17.02 -0.95 -3.37
C LYS A 54 -17.51 0.49 -3.27
N VAL A 55 -18.75 0.71 -2.79
CA VAL A 55 -19.29 2.05 -2.56
C VAL A 55 -18.61 2.70 -1.37
N CYS A 56 -18.44 2.00 -0.24
CA CYS A 56 -17.72 2.55 0.91
C CYS A 56 -16.25 2.87 0.58
N ASP A 57 -15.57 2.01 -0.18
CA ASP A 57 -14.21 2.21 -0.69
C ASP A 57 -14.13 3.43 -1.61
N ALA A 58 -15.10 3.57 -2.53
CA ALA A 58 -15.21 4.74 -3.39
C ALA A 58 -15.52 6.02 -2.61
N LEU A 59 -16.40 5.98 -1.61
CA LEU A 59 -16.67 7.11 -0.73
C LEU A 59 -15.41 7.49 0.06
N ALA A 60 -14.72 6.53 0.67
CA ALA A 60 -13.48 6.79 1.40
C ALA A 60 -12.45 7.46 0.47
N GLN A 61 -12.24 6.93 -0.73
CA GLN A 61 -11.31 7.51 -1.68
C GLN A 61 -11.75 8.91 -2.16
N ALA A 62 -13.05 9.16 -2.34
CA ALA A 62 -13.58 10.44 -2.78
C ALA A 62 -13.57 11.52 -1.70
N LEU A 63 -13.79 11.13 -0.44
CA LEU A 63 -13.90 12.04 0.71
C LEU A 63 -12.55 12.51 1.23
N VAL A 64 -11.45 11.85 0.85
CA VAL A 64 -10.11 12.31 1.23
C VAL A 64 -9.65 13.46 0.33
N ILE A 65 -9.80 14.69 0.81
CA ILE A 65 -9.19 15.90 0.24
C ILE A 65 -7.73 16.01 0.73
N GLU A 66 -7.52 16.80 1.78
CA GLU A 66 -6.24 17.01 2.46
C GLU A 66 -6.19 16.30 3.82
N HIS A 67 -7.34 16.16 4.47
CA HIS A 67 -7.52 15.44 5.72
C HIS A 67 -7.50 13.93 5.51
N GLU A 68 -7.01 13.20 6.51
CA GLU A 68 -7.12 11.74 6.51
C GLU A 68 -8.56 11.34 6.86
N ILE A 69 -9.38 11.00 5.86
CA ILE A 69 -10.60 10.24 6.10
C ILE A 69 -10.22 8.80 6.35
N ILE A 70 -10.51 8.34 7.55
CA ILE A 70 -9.96 7.11 8.05
C ILE A 70 -10.91 5.95 7.81
N ALA A 71 -12.19 6.20 8.05
CA ALA A 71 -13.22 5.20 7.93
C ALA A 71 -14.45 5.80 7.30
N VAL A 72 -15.05 5.04 6.39
CA VAL A 72 -16.39 5.29 5.88
C VAL A 72 -17.23 4.05 6.11
N THR A 73 -18.31 4.22 6.86
CA THR A 73 -19.37 3.20 6.92
C THR A 73 -20.64 3.75 6.30
N ALA A 74 -21.41 2.87 5.66
CA ALA A 74 -22.66 3.21 5.02
C ALA A 74 -23.76 2.25 5.50
N SER A 75 -24.92 2.77 5.91
CA SER A 75 -26.06 2.00 6.42
C SER A 75 -26.80 1.17 5.35
N HIS A 76 -26.13 0.74 4.27
CA HIS A 76 -26.74 0.09 3.10
C HIS A 76 -27.47 -1.24 3.43
N ARG A 77 -27.30 -1.81 4.62
CA ARG A 77 -27.79 -3.16 4.97
C ARG A 77 -28.84 -3.24 6.05
N TYR A 78 -29.02 -2.20 6.83
CA TYR A 78 -30.10 -2.22 7.79
C TYR A 78 -31.38 -1.98 7.00
N GLU A 79 -32.50 -2.55 7.45
CA GLU A 79 -33.82 -2.11 7.00
C GLU A 79 -33.71 -0.61 6.78
N MET A 80 -34.04 -0.16 5.56
CA MET A 80 -34.08 1.27 5.31
C MET A 80 -34.76 1.86 6.51
N ASP A 81 -34.12 2.85 7.13
CA ASP A 81 -34.85 3.57 8.15
C ASP A 81 -36.17 4.02 7.50
N GLU A 82 -37.20 4.27 8.30
CA GLU A 82 -38.52 4.62 7.77
C GLU A 82 -38.46 5.80 6.77
N LYS A 83 -37.34 6.53 6.74
CA LYS A 83 -37.01 7.66 5.88
C LYS A 83 -36.28 7.29 4.57
N GLY A 84 -35.75 6.08 4.42
CA GLY A 84 -34.98 5.67 3.24
C GLY A 84 -33.62 6.37 3.14
N MET A 85 -32.94 6.60 4.26
CA MET A 85 -31.71 7.36 4.34
C MET A 85 -30.45 6.47 4.30
N LEU A 86 -29.48 6.88 3.50
CA LEU A 86 -28.12 6.33 3.54
C LEU A 86 -27.27 7.15 4.51
N HIS A 87 -26.94 6.57 5.66
CA HIS A 87 -26.05 7.22 6.64
C HIS A 87 -24.61 6.93 6.29
N ILE A 88 -23.87 7.97 5.90
CA ILE A 88 -22.43 7.97 5.70
C ILE A 88 -21.81 8.56 6.95
N VAL A 89 -20.97 7.75 7.60
CA VAL A 89 -20.16 8.21 8.73
C VAL A 89 -18.73 8.26 8.27
N ALA A 90 -18.15 9.46 8.27
CA ALA A 90 -16.72 9.69 8.05
C ALA A 90 -16.01 9.92 9.40
N VAL A 91 -14.75 9.56 9.49
CA VAL A 91 -13.90 9.88 10.64
C VAL A 91 -12.70 10.64 10.13
N SER A 92 -12.44 11.81 10.71
CA SER A 92 -11.29 12.65 10.38
C SER A 92 -10.47 12.88 11.64
N THR A 93 -9.15 12.94 11.49
CA THR A 93 -8.30 13.64 12.46
C THR A 93 -8.66 15.13 12.46
N GLU A 94 -8.46 15.80 13.59
CA GLU A 94 -8.87 17.20 13.79
C GLU A 94 -8.38 18.14 12.68
N ASP A 95 -9.16 19.19 12.43
CA ASP A 95 -8.93 20.14 11.34
C ASP A 95 -7.66 20.97 11.63
N THR A 96 -6.57 20.65 10.96
CA THR A 96 -5.31 21.41 11.02
C THR A 96 -5.47 22.84 10.52
N SER A 97 -6.62 23.21 9.94
CA SER A 97 -6.95 24.59 9.54
C SER A 97 -7.03 25.58 10.71
N LYS A 98 -7.12 25.10 11.96
CA LYS A 98 -7.02 25.96 13.16
C LYS A 98 -5.59 26.33 13.54
N VAL A 99 -4.58 25.84 12.83
CA VAL A 99 -3.26 26.49 12.87
C VAL A 99 -3.45 27.81 12.15
N ASP A 100 -3.71 28.85 12.94
CA ASP A 100 -3.89 30.23 12.52
C ASP A 100 -2.99 30.53 11.33
N THR A 101 -3.59 30.68 10.15
CA THR A 101 -2.92 31.27 8.99
C THR A 101 -2.73 32.77 9.18
N THR A 102 -2.59 33.25 10.43
CA THR A 102 -1.83 34.47 10.67
C THR A 102 -0.51 34.23 9.98
N GLU A 103 -0.35 34.92 8.87
CA GLU A 103 0.82 34.96 8.02
C GLU A 103 2.04 34.72 8.90
N VAL A 104 2.54 33.48 8.92
CA VAL A 104 3.98 33.33 8.90
C VAL A 104 4.30 33.97 7.57
N ASP A 105 4.48 35.30 7.60
CA ASP A 105 5.40 35.99 6.75
C ASP A 105 6.59 35.04 6.71
N THR A 106 6.65 34.25 5.65
CA THR A 106 7.90 33.89 5.05
C THR A 106 8.52 35.24 4.72
N ALA A 107 9.06 35.92 5.75
CA ALA A 107 10.14 36.87 5.59
C ALA A 107 11.02 36.17 4.58
N GLU A 108 11.10 36.79 3.40
CA GLU A 108 11.92 36.36 2.30
C GLU A 108 13.29 36.02 2.89
N VAL A 109 13.47 34.75 3.23
CA VAL A 109 14.78 34.14 3.12
C VAL A 109 14.94 34.20 1.60
N ASP A 110 15.60 35.26 1.15
CA ASP A 110 16.19 35.35 -0.16
C ASP A 110 16.86 34.01 -0.42
N THR A 111 16.12 33.09 -1.02
CA THR A 111 16.67 31.99 -1.78
C THR A 111 17.17 32.65 -3.05
N ALA A 112 18.25 33.44 -2.92
CA ALA A 112 19.24 33.52 -3.97
C ALA A 112 19.39 32.09 -4.47
N GLU A 113 19.25 31.87 -5.78
CA GLU A 113 19.43 30.58 -6.42
C GLU A 113 20.77 29.98 -5.97
N VAL A 114 20.75 29.24 -4.86
CA VAL A 114 21.88 28.44 -4.44
C VAL A 114 21.87 27.31 -5.43
N ASP A 115 22.74 27.42 -6.42
CA ASP A 115 23.00 26.39 -7.42
C ASP A 115 23.04 25.04 -6.70
N MET A 116 21.98 24.27 -6.94
CA MET A 116 21.75 22.98 -6.31
C MET A 116 22.89 22.00 -6.57
N SER A 117 23.78 22.28 -7.53
CA SER A 117 25.02 21.53 -7.76
C SER A 117 26.04 21.62 -6.61
N THR A 118 25.97 22.68 -5.79
CA THR A 118 26.93 22.95 -4.69
C THR A 118 26.53 22.36 -3.34
N LEU A 119 25.26 22.01 -3.16
CA LEU A 119 24.76 21.38 -1.93
C LEU A 119 25.16 19.91 -1.87
N GLY A 120 26.01 19.58 -0.90
CA GLY A 120 26.49 18.22 -0.66
C GLY A 120 25.35 17.20 -0.55
N TRP A 121 25.58 16.01 -1.09
CA TRP A 121 24.61 14.89 -1.16
C TRP A 121 23.90 14.59 0.18
N GLY A 122 24.57 14.80 1.31
CA GLY A 122 23.99 14.63 2.66
C GLY A 122 22.82 15.58 2.95
N THR A 123 22.87 16.84 2.49
CA THR A 123 21.79 17.81 2.68
C THR A 123 20.59 17.49 1.79
N ARG A 124 20.84 16.94 0.58
CA ARG A 124 19.79 16.42 -0.31
C ARG A 124 19.11 15.18 0.26
N MET A 125 19.85 14.27 0.88
CA MET A 125 19.27 13.09 1.53
C MET A 125 18.45 13.50 2.76
N MET A 126 19.01 14.35 3.63
CA MET A 126 18.31 14.89 4.80
C MET A 126 17.06 15.67 4.40
N SER A 127 17.10 16.51 3.36
CA SER A 127 15.92 17.24 2.88
C SER A 127 14.85 16.33 2.28
N ASN A 128 15.21 15.26 1.56
CA ASN A 128 14.22 14.31 1.04
C ASN A 128 13.63 13.42 2.16
N VAL A 129 14.43 13.06 3.17
CA VAL A 129 13.95 12.36 4.37
C VAL A 129 13.10 13.29 5.24
N LEU A 130 13.51 14.54 5.46
CA LEU A 130 12.71 15.55 6.16
C LEU A 130 11.44 15.90 5.40
N ASN A 131 11.44 16.02 4.07
CA ASN A 131 10.20 16.24 3.30
C ASN A 131 9.28 15.01 3.29
N PHE A 132 9.85 13.80 3.42
CA PHE A 132 9.07 12.58 3.67
C PHE A 132 8.51 12.55 5.11
N LEU A 133 9.30 12.91 6.11
CA LEU A 133 8.89 12.97 7.51
C LEU A 133 7.93 14.15 7.80
N CYS A 134 8.08 15.28 7.12
CA CYS A 134 7.15 16.43 7.16
C CYS A 134 5.93 16.21 6.26
N SER A 135 5.90 15.14 5.45
CA SER A 135 4.67 14.64 4.84
C SER A 135 3.91 13.67 5.75
N LEU A 136 4.49 13.34 6.91
CA LEU A 136 3.81 12.70 8.03
C LEU A 136 3.29 13.81 8.96
N ASN A 137 2.22 13.47 9.67
CA ASN A 137 1.39 14.37 10.47
C ASN A 137 2.20 15.39 11.32
N PRO A 138 1.67 16.61 11.54
CA PRO A 138 2.34 17.67 12.31
C PRO A 138 2.73 17.22 13.74
N PRO A 139 3.71 17.88 14.39
CA PRO A 139 4.17 17.53 15.73
C PRO A 139 3.05 17.69 16.76
N MET A 140 2.76 16.58 17.46
CA MET A 140 1.54 16.39 18.26
C MET A 140 1.64 16.88 19.70
N ALA A 141 0.48 17.24 20.27
CA ALA A 141 0.33 17.82 21.60
C ALA A 141 0.68 16.85 22.76
N LYS A 142 0.98 17.43 23.94
CA LYS A 142 1.34 16.69 25.18
C LYS A 142 0.13 15.93 25.79
N PRO A 143 0.37 14.85 26.56
CA PRO A 143 -0.62 13.81 26.88
C PRO A 143 -1.60 14.12 28.02
N ASP A 144 -1.74 15.37 28.46
CA ASP A 144 -2.37 15.65 29.77
C ASP A 144 -3.89 15.88 29.71
N SER A 145 -4.55 15.67 28.56
CA SER A 145 -6.00 15.85 28.45
C SER A 145 -6.76 14.54 28.56
N GLU A 146 -7.77 14.55 29.44
CA GLU A 146 -8.87 13.58 29.53
C GLU A 146 -9.35 13.14 28.13
N VAL A 147 -9.55 11.82 27.92
CA VAL A 147 -9.97 11.27 26.63
C VAL A 147 -11.33 11.87 26.26
N LYS A 148 -11.36 12.82 25.32
CA LYS A 148 -12.62 13.39 24.85
C LYS A 148 -13.29 12.39 23.93
N LEU A 149 -14.59 12.18 24.16
CA LEU A 149 -15.39 11.43 23.20
C LEU A 149 -15.39 12.16 21.84
N PRO A 150 -15.37 11.42 20.72
CA PRO A 150 -15.34 12.02 19.39
C PRO A 150 -16.52 12.96 19.22
N GLU A 151 -16.24 14.19 18.80
CA GLU A 151 -17.29 15.17 18.55
C GLU A 151 -17.99 14.82 17.24
N ARG A 152 -19.30 14.57 17.32
CA ARG A 152 -20.15 14.34 16.16
C ARG A 152 -20.48 15.68 15.50
N LYS A 153 -20.08 15.87 14.25
CA LYS A 153 -20.41 17.06 13.45
C LYS A 153 -21.24 16.69 12.23
N GLU A 154 -22.28 17.47 11.98
CA GLU A 154 -23.05 17.35 10.75
C GLU A 154 -22.33 18.05 9.60
N ALA A 155 -22.44 17.49 8.40
CA ALA A 155 -21.90 18.14 7.21
C ALA A 155 -22.72 19.41 6.88
N GLU A 156 -22.04 20.53 6.66
CA GLU A 156 -22.66 21.84 6.45
C GLU A 156 -22.63 22.25 4.98
N PRO A 157 -23.68 22.90 4.45
CA PRO A 157 -23.67 23.40 3.07
C PRO A 157 -22.69 24.56 2.89
N PRO A 158 -22.10 24.72 1.69
CA PRO A 158 -21.52 26.00 1.30
C PRO A 158 -22.57 27.11 1.36
N ALA A 159 -22.14 28.34 1.66
CA ALA A 159 -23.05 29.47 1.82
C ALA A 159 -23.96 29.68 0.58
N GLY A 160 -25.26 29.73 0.80
CA GLY A 160 -26.26 29.95 -0.26
C GLY A 160 -26.54 28.76 -1.17
N ILE A 161 -25.98 27.58 -0.89
CA ILE A 161 -26.18 26.37 -1.71
C ILE A 161 -27.23 25.46 -1.07
N THR A 162 -28.18 24.99 -1.89
CA THR A 162 -29.23 24.04 -1.50
C THR A 162 -29.02 22.67 -2.16
N LYS A 163 -29.76 21.65 -1.70
CA LYS A 163 -29.67 20.29 -2.25
C LYS A 163 -29.97 20.23 -3.74
N GLU A 164 -30.91 21.06 -4.21
CA GLU A 164 -31.36 21.13 -5.60
C GLU A 164 -30.32 21.78 -6.52
N THR A 165 -29.47 22.65 -5.96
CA THR A 165 -28.49 23.46 -6.69
C THR A 165 -27.08 22.89 -6.62
N VAL A 166 -26.85 21.80 -5.88
CA VAL A 166 -25.51 21.22 -5.65
C VAL A 166 -24.78 20.85 -6.94
N LEU A 167 -25.47 20.28 -7.93
CA LEU A 167 -24.83 19.91 -9.19
C LEU A 167 -24.45 21.15 -10.01
N GLU A 168 -25.22 22.24 -9.93
CA GLU A 168 -24.89 23.51 -10.57
C GLU A 168 -23.72 24.18 -9.86
N TYR A 169 -23.70 24.13 -8.53
CA TYR A 169 -22.59 24.59 -7.72
C TYR A 169 -21.28 23.87 -8.07
N MET A 170 -21.29 22.54 -8.19
CA MET A 170 -20.10 21.78 -8.64
C MET A 170 -19.59 22.25 -10.00
N HIS A 171 -20.49 22.60 -10.92
CA HIS A 171 -20.10 23.13 -12.23
C HIS A 171 -19.54 24.55 -12.12
N LYS A 172 -20.12 25.41 -11.27
CA LYS A 172 -19.59 26.75 -10.98
C LYS A 172 -18.21 26.72 -10.32
N LEU A 173 -17.93 25.71 -9.49
CA LEU A 173 -16.60 25.52 -8.88
C LEU A 173 -15.52 25.23 -9.92
N GLU A 174 -15.89 24.70 -11.10
CA GLU A 174 -14.94 24.58 -12.21
C GLU A 174 -14.50 25.97 -12.68
N THR A 175 -15.41 26.94 -12.73
CA THR A 175 -15.10 28.29 -13.23
C THR A 175 -14.51 29.22 -12.18
N LYS A 176 -14.90 29.07 -10.91
CA LYS A 176 -14.34 29.84 -9.79
C LYS A 176 -14.05 28.87 -8.65
N TRP A 177 -12.80 28.43 -8.56
CA TRP A 177 -12.43 27.41 -7.58
C TRP A 177 -12.25 28.04 -6.21
N GLU A 178 -13.08 27.60 -5.27
CA GLU A 178 -12.95 27.89 -3.85
C GLU A 178 -12.87 26.53 -3.16
N GLN A 179 -11.77 26.28 -2.44
CA GLN A 179 -11.55 24.99 -1.80
C GLN A 179 -12.61 24.80 -0.68
N PRO A 180 -13.47 23.77 -0.76
CA PRO A 180 -14.47 23.53 0.27
C PRO A 180 -13.79 23.04 1.55
N THR A 181 -14.36 23.40 2.71
CA THR A 181 -13.99 22.75 3.98
C THR A 181 -14.34 21.26 3.94
N LEU A 182 -13.80 20.46 4.86
CA LEU A 182 -14.13 19.03 4.92
C LEU A 182 -15.65 18.80 5.08
N SER A 183 -16.27 19.59 5.96
CA SER A 183 -17.72 19.57 6.21
C SER A 183 -18.51 19.88 4.92
N GLN A 184 -18.11 20.93 4.20
CA GLN A 184 -18.72 21.29 2.91
C GLN A 184 -18.51 20.23 1.84
N HIS A 185 -17.33 19.62 1.78
CA HIS A 185 -17.02 18.57 0.82
C HIS A 185 -17.88 17.32 1.01
N LEU A 186 -18.00 16.85 2.26
CA LEU A 186 -18.91 15.78 2.65
C LEU A 186 -20.34 16.12 2.23
N TRP A 187 -20.80 17.34 2.53
CA TRP A 187 -22.13 17.80 2.16
C TRP A 187 -22.34 17.80 0.64
N ILE A 188 -21.38 18.30 -0.14
CA ILE A 188 -21.46 18.36 -1.61
C ILE A 188 -21.55 16.97 -2.21
N ILE A 189 -20.68 16.04 -1.82
CA ILE A 189 -20.68 14.67 -2.37
C ILE A 189 -21.97 13.95 -2.01
N THR A 190 -22.41 13.99 -0.76
CA THR A 190 -23.61 13.29 -0.32
C THR A 190 -24.87 13.79 -1.01
N ASN A 191 -25.02 15.12 -1.12
CA ASN A 191 -26.17 15.70 -1.82
C ASN A 191 -26.09 15.53 -3.33
N ALA A 192 -24.89 15.49 -3.93
CA ALA A 192 -24.73 15.14 -5.35
C ALA A 192 -25.16 13.69 -5.65
N LEU A 193 -24.95 12.75 -4.73
CA LEU A 193 -25.41 11.37 -4.87
C LEU A 193 -26.93 11.22 -4.65
N ALA A 194 -27.51 12.08 -3.81
CA ALA A 194 -28.96 12.15 -3.61
C ALA A 194 -29.68 12.97 -4.71
N ALA A 195 -28.94 13.78 -5.47
CA ALA A 195 -29.51 14.70 -6.45
C ALA A 195 -30.24 13.94 -7.55
N LYS A 196 -31.57 14.13 -7.60
CA LYS A 196 -32.53 13.49 -8.53
C LYS A 196 -32.58 11.97 -8.38
N SER A 197 -33.51 11.50 -7.56
CA SER A 197 -33.90 10.08 -7.54
C SER A 197 -34.19 9.61 -8.98
N THR A 198 -33.37 8.69 -9.45
CA THR A 198 -33.47 8.17 -10.83
C THR A 198 -34.48 7.03 -10.96
N ALA A 199 -35.18 6.69 -9.87
CA ALA A 199 -36.09 5.55 -9.80
C ALA A 199 -37.21 5.61 -10.86
N HIS A 200 -37.61 6.81 -11.27
CA HIS A 200 -38.68 7.04 -12.25
C HIS A 200 -38.19 7.30 -13.68
N LEU A 201 -36.87 7.39 -13.90
CA LEU A 201 -36.30 7.73 -15.21
C LEU A 201 -36.23 6.50 -16.12
N SER A 202 -36.38 6.73 -17.44
CA SER A 202 -36.17 5.70 -18.46
C SER A 202 -34.72 5.17 -18.43
N LEU A 203 -34.44 4.01 -19.05
CA LEU A 203 -33.07 3.49 -19.10
C LEU A 203 -32.11 4.49 -19.77
N GLU A 204 -32.55 5.15 -20.83
CA GLU A 204 -31.77 6.14 -21.59
C GLU A 204 -31.49 7.38 -20.74
N ASP A 205 -32.52 7.95 -20.10
CA ASP A 205 -32.37 9.12 -19.22
C ASP A 205 -31.45 8.82 -18.05
N ARG A 206 -31.50 7.61 -17.48
CA ARG A 206 -30.59 7.20 -16.41
C ARG A 206 -29.14 7.10 -16.89
N MET A 207 -28.92 6.60 -18.10
CA MET A 207 -27.57 6.53 -18.67
C MET A 207 -27.01 7.91 -18.98
N SER A 208 -27.85 8.80 -19.52
CA SER A 208 -27.51 10.22 -19.72
C SER A 208 -27.18 10.90 -18.39
N HIS A 209 -28.05 10.75 -17.39
CA HIS A 209 -27.85 11.32 -16.05
C HIS A 209 -26.59 10.77 -15.39
N ARG A 210 -26.33 9.46 -15.51
CA ARG A 210 -25.10 8.83 -15.01
C ARG A 210 -23.84 9.43 -15.64
N SER A 211 -23.87 9.67 -16.95
CA SER A 211 -22.75 10.28 -17.66
C SER A 211 -22.47 11.70 -17.14
N VAL A 212 -23.51 12.52 -17.01
CA VAL A 212 -23.41 13.89 -16.49
C VAL A 212 -22.94 13.92 -15.03
N LEU A 213 -23.54 13.09 -14.16
CA LEU A 213 -23.16 12.98 -12.76
C LEU A 213 -21.71 12.50 -12.61
N GLY A 214 -21.32 11.49 -13.37
CA GLY A 214 -19.95 10.96 -13.38
C GLY A 214 -18.92 12.01 -13.78
N GLN A 215 -19.21 12.77 -14.84
CA GLN A 215 -18.33 13.88 -15.27
C GLN A 215 -18.20 14.95 -14.20
N ARG A 216 -19.32 15.41 -13.60
CA ARG A 216 -19.30 16.44 -12.54
C ARG A 216 -18.55 15.96 -11.30
N LEU A 217 -18.83 14.74 -10.84
CA LEU A 217 -18.12 14.14 -9.70
C LEU A 217 -16.62 14.00 -9.98
N MET A 218 -16.22 13.52 -11.15
CA MET A 218 -14.80 13.38 -11.50
C MET A 218 -14.08 14.73 -11.50
N ARG A 219 -14.66 15.77 -12.10
CA ARG A 219 -14.07 17.11 -12.13
C ARG A 219 -13.94 17.70 -10.73
N TYR A 220 -15.02 17.65 -9.96
CA TYR A 220 -15.04 18.13 -8.58
C TYR A 220 -14.05 17.38 -7.66
N ILE A 221 -14.02 16.04 -7.73
CA ILE A 221 -13.07 15.25 -6.94
C ILE A 221 -11.64 15.52 -7.39
N SER A 222 -11.40 15.69 -8.70
CA SER A 222 -10.07 16.04 -9.20
C SER A 222 -9.62 17.40 -8.68
N SER A 223 -10.49 18.41 -8.66
CA SER A 223 -10.17 19.74 -8.14
C SER A 223 -10.02 19.77 -6.63
N ALA A 224 -10.76 18.93 -5.88
CA ALA A 224 -10.59 18.81 -4.45
C ALA A 224 -9.31 18.03 -4.07
N CYS A 225 -8.96 16.98 -4.82
CA CYS A 225 -7.93 16.03 -4.44
C CYS A 225 -6.61 16.16 -5.24
N TYR A 226 -6.45 17.16 -6.13
CA TYR A 226 -5.28 17.25 -7.03
C TYR A 226 -3.94 17.27 -6.29
N ARG A 227 -3.84 17.90 -5.12
CA ARG A 227 -2.60 17.91 -4.31
C ARG A 227 -2.24 16.51 -3.84
N LYS A 228 -3.24 15.72 -3.42
CA LYS A 228 -3.03 14.32 -3.01
C LYS A 228 -2.66 13.43 -4.20
N ILE A 229 -3.34 13.61 -5.34
CA ILE A 229 -3.00 12.92 -6.60
C ILE A 229 -1.56 13.26 -7.00
N SER A 230 -1.17 14.54 -6.92
CA SER A 230 0.18 15.02 -7.22
C SER A 230 1.22 14.42 -6.28
N ARG A 231 1.04 14.48 -4.96
CA ARG A 231 1.94 13.86 -3.97
C ARG A 231 2.16 12.37 -4.24
N ARG A 232 1.08 11.64 -4.56
CA ARG A 232 1.13 10.21 -4.89
C ARG A 232 1.90 9.96 -6.19
N PHE A 233 1.56 10.66 -7.26
CA PHE A 233 2.18 10.47 -8.58
C PHE A 233 3.64 10.89 -8.60
N ASN A 234 3.97 12.01 -7.95
CA ASN A 234 5.31 12.59 -7.85
C ASN A 234 6.16 11.98 -6.72
N ASN A 235 5.67 10.97 -6.01
CA ASN A 235 6.45 10.30 -4.97
C ASN A 235 7.71 9.66 -5.56
N LYS A 236 8.89 10.19 -5.18
CA LYS A 236 10.20 9.80 -5.70
C LYS A 236 10.55 8.33 -5.44
N ALA A 237 10.10 7.77 -4.33
CA ALA A 237 10.44 6.41 -3.91
C ALA A 237 9.46 5.36 -4.45
N LEU A 238 8.15 5.68 -4.47
CA LEU A 238 7.10 4.70 -4.72
C LEU A 238 6.49 4.79 -6.13
N SER A 239 6.39 5.98 -6.72
CA SER A 239 5.67 6.16 -7.99
C SER A 239 6.60 6.48 -9.15
N GLN A 240 7.54 7.40 -8.96
CA GLN A 240 8.49 7.82 -9.99
C GLN A 240 9.32 6.66 -10.60
N PRO A 241 9.73 5.63 -9.85
CA PRO A 241 10.42 4.48 -10.44
C PRO A 241 9.61 3.76 -11.52
N TYR A 242 8.27 3.67 -11.39
CA TYR A 242 7.40 3.07 -12.40
C TYR A 242 7.29 3.97 -13.64
N TYR A 243 7.07 5.27 -13.44
CA TYR A 243 7.00 6.26 -14.52
C TYR A 243 8.31 6.31 -15.32
N ASN A 244 9.45 6.41 -14.63
CA ASN A 244 10.77 6.46 -15.25
C ASN A 244 11.13 5.14 -15.96
N ALA A 245 10.73 3.99 -15.42
CA ALA A 245 10.92 2.71 -16.09
C ALA A 245 10.15 2.64 -17.40
N LEU A 246 8.89 3.10 -17.45
CA LEU A 246 8.11 3.16 -18.68
C LEU A 246 8.75 4.10 -19.71
N LEU A 247 9.22 5.28 -19.29
CA LEU A 247 9.90 6.25 -20.17
C LEU A 247 11.19 5.71 -20.78
N ALA A 248 11.93 4.90 -20.02
CA ALA A 248 13.22 4.36 -20.42
C ALA A 248 13.12 3.09 -21.28
N VAL A 249 11.94 2.46 -21.37
CA VAL A 249 11.74 1.29 -22.23
C VAL A 249 11.72 1.74 -23.68
N ASN A 250 12.76 1.40 -24.43
CA ASN A 250 12.66 1.37 -25.87
C ASN A 250 11.76 0.18 -26.26
N ILE A 251 10.80 0.37 -27.16
CA ILE A 251 9.89 -0.67 -27.67
C ILE A 251 10.24 -1.13 -29.10
N ALA A 252 11.24 -0.51 -29.74
CA ALA A 252 11.72 -0.93 -31.05
C ALA A 252 12.25 -2.37 -30.98
N ASN A 253 11.97 -3.18 -31.99
CA ASN A 253 12.44 -4.57 -32.10
C ASN A 253 11.94 -5.50 -30.96
N LEU A 254 10.74 -5.28 -30.44
CA LEU A 254 10.09 -6.28 -29.58
C LEU A 254 9.70 -7.51 -30.42
N PRO A 255 9.82 -8.74 -29.88
CA PRO A 255 9.32 -9.94 -30.55
C PRO A 255 7.83 -9.80 -30.85
N SER A 256 7.34 -10.51 -31.85
CA SER A 256 5.90 -10.53 -32.18
C SER A 256 5.08 -10.99 -30.97
N ILE A 257 3.94 -10.34 -30.75
CA ILE A 257 3.05 -10.64 -29.63
C ILE A 257 2.26 -11.91 -29.98
N SER A 258 2.29 -12.91 -29.08
CA SER A 258 1.37 -14.03 -29.18
C SER A 258 -0.06 -13.52 -29.01
N ILE A 259 -0.88 -13.66 -30.07
CA ILE A 259 -2.30 -13.31 -30.04
C ILE A 259 -2.96 -14.16 -28.96
N GLN A 260 -3.45 -13.51 -27.90
CA GLN A 260 -4.22 -14.22 -26.89
C GLN A 260 -5.61 -14.54 -27.45
N PRO A 261 -6.16 -15.73 -27.16
CA PRO A 261 -7.52 -16.04 -27.55
C PRO A 261 -8.47 -15.02 -26.90
N PHE A 262 -9.53 -14.65 -27.64
CA PHE A 262 -10.56 -13.78 -27.11
C PHE A 262 -11.17 -14.38 -25.83
N PRO A 263 -11.60 -13.54 -24.88
CA PRO A 263 -12.34 -14.00 -23.72
C PRO A 263 -13.51 -14.89 -24.15
N GLN A 264 -13.55 -16.13 -23.66
CA GLN A 264 -14.65 -17.05 -23.99
C GLN A 264 -15.97 -16.52 -23.43
N ALA A 265 -17.08 -16.94 -24.03
CA ALA A 265 -18.43 -16.67 -23.51
C ALA A 265 -18.54 -17.22 -22.07
N GLY A 266 -18.43 -16.34 -21.08
CA GLY A 266 -18.36 -16.71 -19.65
C GLY A 266 -17.25 -16.01 -18.88
N ASP A 267 -16.18 -15.57 -19.55
CA ASP A 267 -15.11 -14.77 -18.94
C ASP A 267 -15.57 -13.31 -18.74
N ARG A 268 -16.34 -13.10 -17.66
CA ARG A 268 -16.83 -11.78 -17.27
C ARG A 268 -15.71 -10.77 -17.03
N GLU A 269 -14.54 -11.22 -16.57
CA GLU A 269 -13.41 -10.32 -16.31
C GLU A 269 -12.78 -9.87 -17.64
N GLY A 270 -12.49 -10.80 -18.54
CA GLY A 270 -11.98 -10.52 -19.88
C GLY A 270 -12.91 -9.59 -20.67
N LEU A 271 -14.22 -9.85 -20.66
CA LEU A 271 -15.22 -8.98 -21.29
C LEU A 271 -15.25 -7.57 -20.67
N THR A 272 -15.12 -7.48 -19.34
CA THR A 272 -15.05 -6.17 -18.66
C THR A 272 -13.79 -5.39 -19.05
N LYS A 273 -12.65 -6.08 -19.20
CA LYS A 273 -11.39 -5.46 -19.66
C LYS A 273 -11.52 -4.97 -21.10
N MET A 274 -12.02 -5.81 -22.00
CA MET A 274 -12.26 -5.47 -23.40
C MET A 274 -13.23 -4.29 -23.57
N LYS A 275 -14.27 -4.22 -22.74
CA LYS A 275 -15.18 -3.06 -22.70
C LYS A 275 -14.45 -1.76 -22.36
N ASN A 276 -13.45 -1.78 -21.45
CA ASN A 276 -12.67 -0.57 -21.14
C ASN A 276 -11.72 -0.20 -22.28
N ASP A 277 -11.15 -1.16 -23.00
CA ASP A 277 -10.39 -0.90 -24.23
C ASP A 277 -11.27 -0.25 -25.31
N ARG A 278 -12.53 -0.71 -25.42
CA ARG A 278 -13.50 -0.15 -26.38
C ARG A 278 -13.85 1.29 -26.03
N LEU A 279 -14.16 1.54 -24.77
CA LEU A 279 -14.42 2.89 -24.27
C LEU A 279 -13.21 3.80 -24.48
N PHE A 280 -11.98 3.30 -24.35
CA PHE A 280 -10.79 4.08 -24.68
C PHE A 280 -10.75 4.48 -26.17
N LEU A 281 -11.07 3.56 -27.08
CA LEU A 281 -11.15 3.87 -28.51
C LEU A 281 -12.30 4.84 -28.84
N GLU A 282 -13.50 4.59 -28.34
CA GLU A 282 -14.71 5.38 -28.63
C GLU A 282 -14.70 6.77 -27.96
N ASP A 283 -14.37 6.83 -26.67
CA ASP A 283 -14.44 8.08 -25.91
C ASP A 283 -13.24 9.00 -26.16
N PHE A 284 -12.11 8.45 -26.61
CA PHE A 284 -10.89 9.20 -26.77
C PHE A 284 -10.34 9.13 -28.19
N VAL A 285 -9.90 7.96 -28.68
CA VAL A 285 -9.19 7.89 -29.98
C VAL A 285 -10.03 8.46 -31.14
N LEU A 286 -11.30 8.06 -31.27
CA LEU A 286 -12.19 8.62 -32.31
C LEU A 286 -12.46 10.11 -32.12
N LYS A 287 -12.66 10.57 -30.89
CA LYS A 287 -12.95 11.99 -30.61
C LYS A 287 -11.76 12.90 -30.83
N MET A 288 -10.56 12.33 -30.99
CA MET A 288 -9.30 13.03 -31.16
C MET A 288 -8.87 13.12 -32.62
N GLU A 289 -9.47 12.33 -33.51
CA GLU A 289 -9.20 12.39 -34.94
C GLU A 289 -9.46 13.81 -35.49
N GLY A 290 -8.45 14.37 -36.15
CA GLY A 290 -8.48 15.74 -36.69
C GLY A 290 -8.30 16.86 -35.65
N LYS A 291 -8.12 16.54 -34.36
CA LYS A 291 -7.83 17.54 -33.32
C LYS A 291 -6.35 17.51 -32.96
N ASN A 292 -5.71 18.68 -32.93
CA ASN A 292 -4.30 18.87 -32.50
C ASN A 292 -4.11 18.73 -30.97
N LEU A 293 -4.84 17.81 -30.34
CA LEU A 293 -4.87 17.62 -28.89
C LEU A 293 -3.88 16.54 -28.42
N ILE A 294 -3.37 15.70 -29.33
CA ILE A 294 -2.25 14.75 -29.13
C ILE A 294 -1.20 15.04 -30.20
N LYS A 295 0.08 14.97 -29.84
CA LYS A 295 1.23 15.12 -30.74
C LYS A 295 1.64 13.80 -31.38
N THR A 296 1.52 12.70 -30.64
CA THR A 296 1.81 11.34 -31.11
C THR A 296 0.88 10.96 -32.28
N GLN A 297 1.49 10.52 -33.39
CA GLN A 297 0.75 9.98 -34.53
C GLN A 297 0.26 8.56 -34.19
N ILE A 298 -1.04 8.33 -34.32
CA ILE A 298 -1.70 7.06 -33.95
C ILE A 298 -2.63 6.49 -35.04
N PRO A 299 -2.17 6.40 -36.31
CA PRO A 299 -3.02 6.00 -37.43
C PRO A 299 -3.60 4.58 -37.28
N ASN A 300 -2.84 3.60 -36.77
CA ASN A 300 -3.33 2.23 -36.59
C ASN A 300 -4.37 2.13 -35.46
N LEU A 301 -4.21 2.88 -34.37
CA LEU A 301 -5.22 2.96 -33.31
C LEU A 301 -6.51 3.63 -33.80
N ILE A 302 -6.42 4.69 -34.61
CA ILE A 302 -7.58 5.33 -35.25
C ILE A 302 -8.28 4.35 -36.17
N GLN A 303 -7.52 3.63 -37.00
CA GLN A 303 -8.08 2.61 -37.89
C GLN A 303 -8.80 1.52 -37.09
N LYS A 304 -8.18 1.00 -36.02
CA LYS A 304 -8.83 0.02 -35.13
C LYS A 304 -10.09 0.55 -34.46
N ALA A 305 -10.12 1.85 -34.13
CA ALA A 305 -11.30 2.48 -33.56
C ALA A 305 -12.45 2.56 -34.57
N LYS A 306 -12.17 2.81 -35.86
CA LYS A 306 -13.15 2.79 -36.95
C LYS A 306 -13.64 1.40 -37.31
N GLU A 307 -12.77 0.40 -37.16
CA GLU A 307 -13.07 -1.03 -37.38
C GLU A 307 -13.79 -1.70 -36.19
N LEU A 308 -14.14 -0.93 -35.14
CA LEU A 308 -14.80 -1.50 -33.97
C LEU A 308 -16.09 -2.23 -34.38
N PRO A 309 -16.28 -3.49 -33.94
CA PRO A 309 -17.52 -4.20 -34.20
C PRO A 309 -18.74 -3.44 -33.67
N PRO A 310 -19.89 -3.45 -34.39
CA PRO A 310 -21.09 -2.75 -33.93
C PRO A 310 -21.62 -3.33 -32.62
N GLN A 311 -21.45 -4.65 -32.39
CA GLN A 311 -21.85 -5.29 -31.15
C GLN A 311 -20.80 -5.05 -30.05
N PRO A 312 -21.18 -4.53 -28.86
CA PRO A 312 -20.28 -4.30 -27.72
C PRO A 312 -19.47 -5.52 -27.28
N ASP A 313 -20.06 -6.70 -27.42
CA ASP A 313 -19.50 -7.97 -26.94
C ASP A 313 -18.73 -8.73 -28.02
N ALA A 314 -18.70 -8.23 -29.26
CA ALA A 314 -17.88 -8.83 -30.31
C ALA A 314 -16.40 -8.61 -29.97
N GLY A 315 -15.63 -9.70 -30.02
CA GLY A 315 -14.22 -9.73 -29.69
C GLY A 315 -13.41 -8.80 -30.59
N PHE A 316 -12.58 -7.95 -29.99
CA PHE A 316 -11.53 -7.21 -30.69
C PHE A 316 -10.30 -7.09 -29.78
N GLN A 317 -9.13 -6.88 -30.38
CA GLN A 317 -7.88 -6.74 -29.66
C GLN A 317 -7.26 -5.37 -29.96
N LEU A 318 -7.15 -4.53 -28.93
CA LEU A 318 -6.57 -3.19 -29.04
C LEU A 318 -5.04 -3.21 -29.16
N TYR A 319 -4.37 -4.17 -28.52
CA TYR A 319 -2.90 -4.23 -28.47
C TYR A 319 -2.39 -5.39 -29.35
N THR A 320 -1.88 -5.03 -30.53
CA THR A 320 -1.37 -5.90 -31.60
C THR A 320 0.03 -5.47 -32.02
N ASP A 321 0.68 -6.19 -32.94
CA ASP A 321 2.01 -5.81 -33.42
C ASP A 321 2.03 -4.48 -34.18
N GLU A 322 0.92 -4.11 -34.83
CA GLU A 322 0.75 -2.84 -35.55
C GLU A 322 0.49 -1.67 -34.60
N THR A 323 -0.26 -1.90 -33.52
CA THR A 323 -0.71 -0.85 -32.61
C THR A 323 0.19 -0.66 -31.39
N ARG A 324 1.06 -1.62 -31.05
CA ARG A 324 1.88 -1.58 -29.83
C ARG A 324 2.78 -0.35 -29.73
N GLN A 325 3.32 0.11 -30.85
CA GLN A 325 4.23 1.26 -30.86
C GLN A 325 3.48 2.56 -30.58
N GLU A 326 2.37 2.75 -31.29
CA GLU A 326 1.45 3.87 -31.10
C GLU A 326 0.87 3.88 -29.69
N PHE A 327 0.46 2.71 -29.18
CA PHE A 327 -0.09 2.56 -27.84
C PHE A 327 0.89 3.00 -26.75
N HIS A 328 2.15 2.55 -26.84
CA HIS A 328 3.18 2.93 -25.87
C HIS A 328 3.50 4.43 -25.94
N ALA A 329 3.71 4.97 -27.15
CA ALA A 329 3.99 6.40 -27.32
C ALA A 329 2.84 7.27 -26.78
N LEU A 330 1.60 6.90 -27.10
CA LEU A 330 0.41 7.58 -26.61
C LEU A 330 0.28 7.49 -25.08
N LEU A 331 0.53 6.32 -24.49
CA LEU A 331 0.55 6.15 -23.04
C LEU A 331 1.55 7.09 -22.36
N LEU A 332 2.78 7.19 -22.90
CA LEU A 332 3.81 8.08 -22.35
C LEU A 332 3.40 9.56 -22.47
N GLU A 333 2.79 9.97 -23.58
CA GLU A 333 2.26 11.32 -23.75
C GLU A 333 1.15 11.63 -22.73
N ILE A 334 0.18 10.73 -22.56
CA ILE A 334 -0.91 10.92 -21.58
C ILE A 334 -0.36 11.00 -20.15
N LEU A 335 0.60 10.13 -19.78
CA LEU A 335 1.22 10.16 -18.45
C LEU A 335 2.00 11.46 -18.22
N LYS A 336 2.70 11.95 -19.25
CA LYS A 336 3.43 13.23 -19.19
C LYS A 336 2.45 14.40 -19.02
N ASP A 337 1.41 14.46 -19.82
CA ASP A 337 0.41 15.53 -19.73
C ASP A 337 -0.37 15.48 -18.41
N PHE A 338 -0.64 14.27 -17.87
CA PHE A 338 -1.22 14.08 -16.55
C PHE A 338 -0.32 14.67 -15.45
N LYS A 339 1.00 14.38 -15.49
CA LYS A 339 1.99 14.95 -14.58
C LYS A 339 2.05 16.47 -14.69
N THR A 340 2.18 17.01 -15.90
CA THR A 340 2.23 18.46 -16.14
C THR A 340 1.00 19.15 -15.59
N SER A 341 -0.20 18.59 -15.83
CA SER A 341 -1.46 19.16 -15.32
C SER A 341 -1.49 19.20 -13.79
N LEU A 342 -0.97 18.17 -13.12
CA LEU A 342 -0.85 18.15 -11.65
C LEU A 342 0.15 19.18 -11.14
N ASP A 343 1.30 19.31 -11.80
CA ASP A 343 2.34 20.27 -11.44
C ASP A 343 1.81 21.71 -11.64
N ASP A 344 1.11 21.98 -12.74
CA ASP A 344 0.48 23.28 -13.01
C ASP A 344 -0.57 23.62 -11.94
N LEU A 345 -1.45 22.67 -11.58
CA LEU A 345 -2.47 22.90 -10.54
C LEU A 345 -1.84 23.19 -9.17
N VAL A 346 -0.74 22.51 -8.81
CA VAL A 346 0.01 22.77 -7.57
C VAL A 346 0.66 24.16 -7.58
N ASN A 347 1.14 24.61 -8.74
CA ASN A 347 1.86 25.88 -8.88
C ASN A 347 0.96 27.07 -9.25
N SER A 348 -0.31 26.83 -9.61
CA SER A 348 -1.28 27.85 -10.06
C SER A 348 -1.80 28.75 -8.94
N LYS A 349 -0.94 29.49 -8.26
CA LYS A 349 -1.36 30.34 -7.13
C LYS A 349 -2.17 31.59 -7.54
N SER A 350 -2.29 31.93 -8.83
CA SER A 350 -2.81 33.26 -9.22
C SER A 350 -3.70 33.34 -10.46
N SER A 351 -3.86 32.27 -11.25
CA SER A 351 -4.63 32.32 -12.51
C SER A 351 -5.75 31.30 -12.54
N GLN A 352 -6.99 31.77 -12.38
CA GLN A 352 -8.20 30.96 -12.48
C GLN A 352 -8.30 30.29 -13.87
N THR A 353 -7.92 30.98 -14.93
CA THR A 353 -7.94 30.45 -16.31
C THR A 353 -6.95 29.30 -16.47
N LEU A 354 -5.74 29.43 -15.90
CA LEU A 354 -4.76 28.34 -15.90
C LEU A 354 -5.26 27.15 -15.08
N PHE A 355 -5.80 27.40 -13.89
CA PHE A 355 -6.39 26.35 -13.06
C PHE A 355 -7.47 25.57 -13.80
N GLN A 356 -8.42 26.27 -14.45
CA GLN A 356 -9.47 25.66 -15.26
C GLN A 356 -8.91 24.80 -16.39
N ALA A 357 -7.94 25.32 -17.15
CA ALA A 357 -7.33 24.59 -18.25
C ALA A 357 -6.61 23.32 -17.75
N SER A 358 -5.77 23.45 -16.72
CA SER A 358 -5.03 22.34 -16.13
C SER A 358 -5.96 21.32 -15.47
N LEU A 359 -7.07 21.74 -14.86
CA LEU A 359 -8.09 20.83 -14.33
C LEU A 359 -8.80 20.07 -15.46
N GLY A 360 -9.13 20.75 -16.56
CA GLY A 360 -9.70 20.11 -17.75
C GLY A 360 -8.77 19.05 -18.33
N HIS A 361 -7.47 19.34 -18.42
CA HIS A 361 -6.45 18.38 -18.85
C HIS A 361 -6.27 17.23 -17.86
N LEU A 362 -6.23 17.51 -16.55
CA LEU A 362 -6.15 16.50 -15.50
C LEU A 362 -7.34 15.54 -15.57
N TYR A 363 -8.56 16.08 -15.67
CA TYR A 363 -9.80 15.30 -15.82
C TYR A 363 -9.72 14.36 -17.02
N ARG A 364 -9.39 14.92 -18.19
CA ARG A 364 -9.31 14.17 -19.45
C ARG A 364 -8.29 13.04 -19.34
N ASN A 365 -7.06 13.37 -18.95
CA ASN A 365 -5.94 12.42 -18.91
C ASN A 365 -6.16 11.37 -17.82
N GLY A 366 -6.69 11.75 -16.65
CA GLY A 366 -7.05 10.82 -15.58
C GLY A 366 -8.14 9.83 -15.97
N TYR A 367 -9.18 10.28 -16.69
CA TYR A 367 -10.21 9.40 -17.23
C TYR A 367 -9.66 8.42 -18.27
N ILE A 368 -8.77 8.87 -19.15
CA ILE A 368 -8.13 7.99 -20.15
C ILE A 368 -7.26 6.94 -19.45
N LEU A 369 -6.42 7.34 -18.50
CA LEU A 369 -5.60 6.43 -17.72
C LEU A 369 -6.44 5.44 -16.90
N LEU A 370 -7.62 5.84 -16.42
CA LEU A 370 -8.59 4.94 -15.80
C LEU A 370 -9.04 3.83 -16.76
N ARG A 371 -9.43 4.19 -18.00
CA ARG A 371 -9.81 3.20 -19.03
C ARG A 371 -8.66 2.26 -19.34
N LEU A 372 -7.45 2.79 -19.58
CA LEU A 372 -6.25 1.99 -19.84
C LEU A 372 -5.91 1.03 -18.68
N SER A 373 -5.98 1.49 -17.43
CA SER A 373 -5.67 0.68 -16.24
C SER A 373 -6.63 -0.49 -15.99
N ARG A 374 -7.84 -0.41 -16.56
CA ARG A 374 -8.89 -1.44 -16.52
C ARG A 374 -8.92 -2.29 -17.79
N GLY A 375 -8.29 -1.81 -18.86
CA GLY A 375 -8.18 -2.48 -20.15
C GLY A 375 -7.30 -3.72 -20.14
N SER A 376 -7.49 -4.57 -21.14
CA SER A 376 -6.62 -5.72 -21.41
C SER A 376 -5.34 -5.26 -22.12
N ALA A 377 -5.44 -4.20 -22.94
CA ALA A 377 -4.32 -3.66 -23.71
C ALA A 377 -3.13 -3.27 -22.83
N PHE A 378 -3.37 -2.58 -21.72
CA PHE A 378 -2.29 -2.18 -20.81
C PHE A 378 -1.62 -3.39 -20.13
N GLN A 379 -2.38 -4.44 -19.80
CA GLN A 379 -1.81 -5.67 -19.23
C GLN A 379 -0.90 -6.38 -20.26
N MET A 380 -1.39 -6.55 -21.49
CA MET A 380 -0.61 -7.12 -22.60
C MET A 380 0.62 -6.28 -22.92
N HIS A 381 0.49 -4.95 -22.85
CA HIS A 381 1.62 -4.04 -23.02
C HIS A 381 2.72 -4.33 -21.99
N ILE A 382 2.40 -4.31 -20.69
CA ILE A 382 3.37 -4.59 -19.63
C ILE A 382 3.99 -5.99 -19.78
N ASP A 383 3.21 -7.00 -20.13
CA ASP A 383 3.72 -8.34 -20.40
C ASP A 383 4.74 -8.35 -21.54
N SER A 384 4.41 -7.68 -22.66
CA SER A 384 5.29 -7.59 -23.84
C SER A 384 6.61 -6.86 -23.58
N ILE A 385 6.64 -5.89 -22.66
CA ILE A 385 7.85 -5.12 -22.31
C ILE A 385 8.53 -5.57 -21.02
N SER A 386 8.02 -6.61 -20.36
CA SER A 386 8.45 -7.05 -19.03
C SER A 386 9.94 -7.42 -18.91
N VAL A 387 10.56 -7.94 -19.98
CA VAL A 387 12.01 -8.22 -20.01
C VAL A 387 12.81 -6.92 -19.95
N ARG A 388 12.40 -5.90 -20.72
CA ARG A 388 13.07 -4.59 -20.75
C ARG A 388 12.78 -3.78 -19.49
N LEU A 389 11.56 -3.87 -18.96
CA LEU A 389 11.24 -3.27 -17.66
C LEU A 389 12.16 -3.81 -16.56
N ARG A 390 12.47 -5.10 -16.54
CA ARG A 390 13.39 -5.68 -15.54
C ARG A 390 14.82 -5.16 -15.63
N SER A 391 15.31 -4.81 -16.83
CA SER A 391 16.67 -4.28 -16.95
C SER A 391 16.79 -2.83 -16.46
N VAL A 392 15.71 -2.05 -16.53
CA VAL A 392 15.72 -0.65 -16.11
C VAL A 392 15.20 -0.49 -14.67
N TYR A 393 14.16 -1.23 -14.32
CA TYR A 393 13.50 -1.16 -13.03
C TYR A 393 14.25 -1.98 -11.97
N LYS A 394 15.16 -1.31 -11.25
CA LYS A 394 15.83 -1.88 -10.07
C LYS A 394 14.82 -1.93 -8.92
N LEU A 395 14.17 -3.08 -8.74
CA LEU A 395 13.36 -3.32 -7.54
C LEU A 395 14.27 -3.24 -6.30
N PRO A 396 13.93 -2.42 -5.29
CA PRO A 396 14.46 -2.59 -3.95
C PRO A 396 14.17 -4.03 -3.49
N GLY A 397 15.22 -4.80 -3.16
CA GLY A 397 15.09 -6.17 -2.64
C GLY A 397 14.87 -7.29 -3.67
N ALA A 398 14.86 -7.02 -4.98
CA ALA A 398 14.83 -8.13 -5.95
C ALA A 398 16.20 -8.82 -6.02
N LEU A 399 16.19 -10.14 -5.83
CA LEU A 399 17.35 -11.02 -6.00
C LEU A 399 18.06 -10.73 -7.34
N SER A 400 19.38 -10.57 -7.26
CA SER A 400 20.24 -10.24 -8.40
C SER A 400 19.92 -11.11 -9.64
N PRO A 401 19.86 -10.51 -10.84
CA PRO A 401 19.44 -11.18 -12.07
C PRO A 401 20.42 -12.26 -12.59
N SER A 402 21.53 -12.58 -11.92
CA SER A 402 22.61 -13.39 -12.50
C SER A 402 22.40 -14.91 -12.51
N ASN A 403 21.31 -15.44 -11.95
CA ASN A 403 21.06 -16.89 -12.00
C ASN A 403 20.48 -17.28 -13.36
N LYS A 404 21.36 -17.61 -14.32
CA LYS A 404 21.02 -18.09 -15.67
C LYS A 404 20.23 -19.41 -15.67
N ASP A 405 20.23 -20.15 -14.55
CA ASP A 405 19.57 -21.45 -14.39
C ASP A 405 18.21 -21.35 -13.67
N MET A 406 17.55 -20.20 -13.73
CA MET A 406 16.24 -20.06 -13.08
C MET A 406 15.11 -20.78 -13.83
N ASP A 407 14.38 -21.59 -13.07
CA ASP A 407 13.18 -22.32 -13.46
C ASP A 407 12.18 -21.44 -14.26
N PRO A 408 11.68 -21.89 -15.43
CA PRO A 408 10.66 -21.20 -16.21
C PRO A 408 9.40 -20.83 -15.42
N ASP A 409 8.99 -21.60 -14.41
CA ASP A 409 7.82 -21.30 -13.57
C ASP A 409 8.07 -20.09 -12.68
N MET A 410 9.29 -19.97 -12.13
CA MET A 410 9.71 -18.81 -11.35
C MET A 410 9.80 -17.55 -12.21
N ASN A 411 10.19 -17.69 -13.48
CA ASN A 411 10.16 -16.57 -14.42
C ASN A 411 8.72 -16.13 -14.70
N SER A 412 7.79 -17.06 -14.91
CA SER A 412 6.35 -16.76 -15.09
C SER A 412 5.74 -16.03 -13.90
N LEU A 413 6.07 -16.45 -12.67
CA LEU A 413 5.65 -15.75 -11.45
C LEU A 413 6.21 -14.32 -11.36
N ARG A 414 7.47 -14.11 -11.76
CA ARG A 414 8.08 -12.76 -11.80
C ARG A 414 7.38 -11.84 -12.79
N HIS A 415 7.02 -12.35 -13.97
CA HIS A 415 6.21 -11.60 -14.96
C HIS A 415 4.87 -11.18 -14.36
N LEU A 416 4.17 -12.12 -13.72
CA LEU A 416 2.89 -11.87 -13.07
C LEU A 416 2.99 -10.79 -11.97
N ILE A 417 4.04 -10.84 -11.14
CA ILE A 417 4.29 -9.87 -10.07
C ILE A 417 4.55 -8.49 -10.67
N LEU A 418 5.41 -8.39 -11.69
CA LEU A 418 5.72 -7.11 -12.34
C LEU A 418 4.46 -6.49 -12.96
N ARG A 419 3.67 -7.29 -13.71
CA ARG A 419 2.38 -6.85 -14.27
C ARG A 419 1.45 -6.33 -13.19
N LYS A 420 1.24 -7.11 -12.12
CA LYS A 420 0.38 -6.70 -10.99
C LYS A 420 0.84 -5.39 -10.38
N ARG A 421 2.15 -5.16 -10.26
CA ARG A 421 2.73 -3.92 -9.71
C ARG A 421 2.50 -2.71 -10.62
N PHE A 422 2.75 -2.80 -11.92
CA PHE A 422 2.52 -1.67 -12.84
C PHE A 422 1.03 -1.35 -13.01
N VAL A 423 0.18 -2.37 -13.11
CA VAL A 423 -1.29 -2.20 -13.16
C VAL A 423 -1.80 -1.63 -11.84
N GLY A 424 -1.32 -2.13 -10.71
CA GLY A 424 -1.64 -1.63 -9.38
C GLY A 424 -1.21 -0.17 -9.20
N TRP A 425 0.01 0.18 -9.60
CA TRP A 425 0.52 1.55 -9.59
C TRP A 425 -0.36 2.48 -10.41
N LEU A 426 -0.69 2.13 -11.66
CA LEU A 426 -1.51 3.01 -12.48
C LEU A 426 -2.92 3.18 -11.89
N ARG A 427 -3.55 2.08 -11.44
CA ARG A 427 -4.86 2.11 -10.75
C ARG A 427 -4.84 2.97 -9.49
N LEU A 428 -3.76 2.89 -8.72
CA LEU A 428 -3.58 3.71 -7.52
C LEU A 428 -3.55 5.20 -7.90
N ASN A 429 -2.85 5.59 -8.97
CA ASN A 429 -2.79 6.99 -9.41
C ASN A 429 -4.14 7.53 -9.91
N VAL A 430 -4.99 6.67 -10.49
CA VAL A 430 -6.33 7.04 -10.98
C VAL A 430 -7.48 6.65 -10.04
N GLY A 431 -7.17 6.29 -8.78
CA GLY A 431 -8.16 5.77 -7.83
C GLY A 431 -9.31 6.75 -7.53
N HIS A 432 -9.04 8.05 -7.54
CA HIS A 432 -10.08 9.08 -7.36
C HIS A 432 -11.07 9.15 -8.54
N PHE A 433 -10.60 8.88 -9.77
CA PHE A 433 -11.46 8.80 -10.95
C PHE A 433 -12.33 7.54 -10.90
N ASP A 434 -11.74 6.41 -10.49
CA ASP A 434 -12.48 5.16 -10.25
C ASP A 434 -13.60 5.38 -9.21
N ALA A 435 -13.25 6.01 -8.09
CA ALA A 435 -14.18 6.33 -7.03
C ALA A 435 -15.37 7.15 -7.55
N ALA A 436 -15.11 8.26 -8.26
CA ALA A 436 -16.16 9.09 -8.86
C ALA A 436 -17.09 8.29 -9.79
N GLU A 437 -16.53 7.44 -10.67
CA GLU A 437 -17.34 6.61 -11.58
C GLU A 437 -18.17 5.57 -10.82
N THR A 438 -17.59 4.97 -9.79
CA THR A 438 -18.25 3.97 -8.95
C THR A 438 -19.41 4.59 -8.19
N LEU A 439 -19.24 5.79 -7.64
CA LEU A 439 -20.29 6.54 -6.95
C LEU A 439 -21.40 6.97 -7.91
N ALA A 440 -21.07 7.51 -9.08
CA ALA A 440 -22.07 7.89 -10.09
C ALA A 440 -22.88 6.68 -10.57
N ARG A 441 -22.22 5.53 -10.81
CA ARG A 441 -22.90 4.28 -11.15
C ARG A 441 -23.81 3.82 -10.02
N PHE A 442 -23.37 3.93 -8.77
CA PHE A 442 -24.17 3.55 -7.62
C PHE A 442 -25.42 4.42 -7.50
N ALA A 443 -25.29 5.75 -7.47
CA ALA A 443 -26.39 6.70 -7.35
C ALA A 443 -27.46 6.58 -8.47
N THR A 444 -27.05 6.12 -9.65
CA THR A 444 -27.95 5.92 -10.82
C THR A 444 -28.40 4.48 -11.03
N SER A 445 -28.01 3.57 -10.14
CA SER A 445 -28.40 2.17 -10.22
C SER A 445 -29.88 1.98 -9.84
N ARG A 446 -30.51 0.91 -10.34
CA ARG A 446 -31.89 0.56 -9.92
C ARG A 446 -31.97 0.16 -8.45
N THR A 447 -30.84 -0.21 -7.86
CA THR A 447 -30.74 -0.61 -6.45
C THR A 447 -30.52 0.58 -5.51
N PHE A 448 -30.31 1.79 -6.06
CA PHE A 448 -30.27 3.01 -5.27
C PHE A 448 -31.68 3.45 -4.95
N LEU A 449 -32.14 3.03 -3.78
CA LEU A 449 -33.50 3.27 -3.30
C LEU A 449 -33.53 4.37 -2.22
N PHE A 450 -32.39 5.00 -1.95
CA PHE A 450 -32.26 6.02 -0.90
C PHE A 450 -32.83 7.36 -1.40
N LYS A 451 -33.67 7.99 -0.57
CA LYS A 451 -34.22 9.32 -0.84
C LYS A 451 -33.27 10.42 -0.39
N GLU A 452 -32.49 10.14 0.64
CA GLU A 452 -31.58 11.07 1.26
C GLU A 452 -30.28 10.36 1.63
N VAL A 453 -29.18 11.11 1.61
CA VAL A 453 -27.88 10.66 2.10
C VAL A 453 -27.48 11.63 3.20
N SER A 454 -27.37 11.13 4.44
CA SER A 454 -26.82 11.92 5.54
C SER A 454 -25.32 11.66 5.61
N ALA A 455 -24.53 12.72 5.80
CA ALA A 455 -23.14 12.62 6.17
C ALA A 455 -22.94 13.21 7.55
N VAL A 456 -22.33 12.41 8.42
CA VAL A 456 -21.84 12.82 9.71
C VAL A 456 -20.34 12.55 9.72
N PHE A 457 -19.56 13.45 10.28
CA PHE A 457 -18.16 13.16 10.57
C PHE A 457 -17.86 13.23 12.05
N PHE A 458 -16.99 12.34 12.49
CA PHE A 458 -16.41 12.38 13.83
C PHE A 458 -15.03 13.00 13.73
N THR A 459 -14.79 14.03 14.52
CA THR A 459 -13.43 14.50 14.77
C THR A 459 -12.89 13.76 15.97
N THR A 460 -11.75 13.11 15.80
CA THR A 460 -11.02 12.49 16.90
C THR A 460 -9.85 13.38 17.29
N ASP A 461 -9.52 13.39 18.57
CA ASP A 461 -8.23 13.90 19.02
C ASP A 461 -7.10 13.15 18.29
N GLU A 462 -5.93 13.79 18.24
CA GLU A 462 -4.74 13.16 17.72
C GLU A 462 -4.47 11.84 18.44
N PRO A 463 -4.19 10.75 17.70
CA PRO A 463 -3.89 9.47 18.32
C PRO A 463 -2.71 9.61 19.27
N ASP A 464 -2.82 9.01 20.47
CA ASP A 464 -1.70 8.95 21.42
C ASP A 464 -0.41 8.54 20.73
N SER A 465 0.56 9.46 20.71
CA SER A 465 1.83 9.26 20.03
C SER A 465 2.75 8.30 20.79
N THR A 466 2.46 8.06 22.06
CA THR A 466 3.26 7.16 22.90
C THR A 466 2.87 5.72 22.61
N LEU A 467 3.76 5.02 21.91
CA LEU A 467 3.65 3.58 21.77
C LEU A 467 4.16 2.90 23.06
N PRO A 468 3.47 1.87 23.56
CA PRO A 468 4.04 1.00 24.57
C PRO A 468 5.35 0.43 24.01
N SER A 469 6.36 0.30 24.88
CA SER A 469 7.60 -0.34 24.47
C SER A 469 7.30 -1.75 23.96
N TRP A 470 8.04 -2.22 22.97
CA TRP A 470 7.88 -3.60 22.51
C TRP A 470 7.98 -4.58 23.69
N ARG A 471 8.84 -4.30 24.69
CA ARG A 471 8.95 -5.11 25.92
C ARG A 471 7.63 -5.21 26.67
N SER A 472 6.97 -4.07 26.90
CA SER A 472 5.66 -4.05 27.57
C SER A 472 4.57 -4.79 26.79
N LEU A 473 4.68 -4.90 25.46
CA LEU A 473 3.76 -5.69 24.64
C LEU A 473 3.88 -7.19 24.96
N PHE A 474 5.10 -7.69 25.17
CA PHE A 474 5.37 -9.09 25.52
C PHE A 474 5.06 -9.41 26.98
N GLU A 475 5.21 -8.44 27.89
CA GLU A 475 4.90 -8.58 29.32
C GLU A 475 3.38 -8.61 29.59
N ASN A 476 2.60 -7.78 28.89
CA ASN A 476 1.18 -7.52 29.24
C ASN A 476 0.16 -8.49 28.63
N SER A 477 0.54 -9.73 28.28
CA SER A 477 -0.37 -10.75 27.72
C SER A 477 -1.14 -10.38 26.44
N PHE A 478 -0.80 -9.26 25.78
CA PHE A 478 -1.39 -8.88 24.49
C PHE A 478 -1.01 -9.85 23.36
N LEU A 479 0.10 -10.56 23.52
CA LEU A 479 0.60 -11.55 22.58
C LEU A 479 0.32 -12.96 23.09
N PRO A 480 -0.07 -13.90 22.20
CA PRO A 480 -0.32 -15.28 22.61
C PRO A 480 0.98 -15.93 23.13
N ASN A 481 0.93 -16.46 24.36
CA ASN A 481 2.08 -17.11 25.01
C ASN A 481 2.64 -18.31 24.21
N SER A 482 1.80 -19.00 23.42
CA SER A 482 2.20 -20.14 22.60
C SER A 482 1.67 -20.01 21.17
N GLY A 483 2.57 -20.12 20.18
CA GLY A 483 2.20 -20.23 18.77
C GLY A 483 1.48 -21.56 18.52
N GLY A 484 0.24 -21.51 18.03
CA GLY A 484 -0.51 -22.74 17.73
C GLY A 484 0.23 -23.68 16.76
N ARG A 485 0.17 -24.98 17.05
CA ARG A 485 0.53 -26.15 16.21
C ARG A 485 1.96 -26.28 15.66
N THR A 486 2.88 -25.33 15.84
CA THR A 486 4.27 -25.51 15.38
C THR A 486 5.13 -26.19 16.45
N SER A 487 6.25 -26.80 16.01
CA SER A 487 7.26 -27.49 16.82
C SER A 487 7.96 -26.62 17.88
N ASP A 488 7.64 -25.33 17.94
CA ASP A 488 8.37 -24.30 18.70
C ASP A 488 7.63 -23.91 19.99
N ALA A 489 6.78 -24.81 20.51
CA ALA A 489 6.00 -24.61 21.74
C ALA A 489 6.85 -24.27 22.98
N GLY A 490 8.17 -24.45 22.91
CA GLY A 490 9.10 -24.13 24.00
C GLY A 490 9.61 -22.70 24.05
N THR A 491 9.49 -21.89 23.00
CA THR A 491 10.02 -20.52 23.01
C THR A 491 9.03 -19.59 23.69
N THR A 492 9.35 -18.99 24.83
CA THR A 492 8.48 -18.05 25.57
C THR A 492 8.61 -16.61 25.06
N ASN A 493 7.70 -15.72 25.50
CA ASN A 493 7.79 -14.29 25.22
C ASN A 493 9.05 -13.65 25.83
N ASP A 494 9.49 -14.12 27.00
CA ASP A 494 10.73 -13.65 27.65
C ASP A 494 11.96 -13.96 26.79
N MET A 495 11.97 -15.12 26.14
CA MET A 495 13.06 -15.54 25.26
C MET A 495 13.11 -14.68 24.00
N ILE A 496 11.94 -14.30 23.44
CA ILE A 496 11.88 -13.32 22.35
C ILE A 496 12.41 -11.96 22.82
N CYS A 497 12.06 -11.53 24.04
CA CYS A 497 12.52 -10.25 24.56
C CYS A 497 14.05 -10.22 24.72
N GLN A 498 14.64 -11.27 25.28
CA GLN A 498 16.09 -11.41 25.41
C GLN A 498 16.79 -11.39 24.05
N PHE A 499 16.24 -12.12 23.07
CA PHE A 499 16.75 -12.10 21.69
C PHE A 499 16.73 -10.67 21.10
N LEU A 500 15.60 -9.97 21.22
CA LEU A 500 15.46 -8.61 20.73
C LEU A 500 16.42 -7.64 21.42
N ASP A 501 16.60 -7.74 22.74
CA ASP A 501 17.56 -6.92 23.49
C ASP A 501 18.99 -7.10 22.99
N ILE A 502 19.42 -8.36 22.78
CA ILE A 502 20.75 -8.67 22.26
C ILE A 502 20.92 -8.04 20.86
N ARG A 503 19.97 -8.29 19.94
CA ARG A 503 20.06 -7.80 18.57
C ARG A 503 19.95 -6.28 18.44
N ILE A 504 19.13 -5.64 19.27
CA ILE A 504 19.02 -4.17 19.35
C ILE A 504 20.36 -3.57 19.81
N ASN A 505 20.96 -4.15 20.85
CA ASN A 505 22.24 -3.67 21.36
C ASN A 505 23.35 -3.81 20.31
N GLU A 506 23.43 -4.95 19.63
CA GLU A 506 24.37 -5.13 18.51
C GLU A 506 24.13 -4.10 17.39
N ALA A 507 22.87 -3.85 17.04
CA ALA A 507 22.50 -2.90 16.00
C ALA A 507 22.88 -1.45 16.37
N ARG A 508 22.67 -1.05 17.64
CA ARG A 508 23.12 0.24 18.17
C ARG A 508 24.63 0.41 18.04
N LEU A 509 25.40 -0.61 18.45
CA LEU A 509 26.85 -0.58 18.32
C LEU A 509 27.26 -0.41 16.86
N ALA A 510 26.69 -1.21 15.96
CA ALA A 510 27.04 -1.12 14.56
C ALA A 510 26.73 0.28 14.00
N LYS A 511 25.59 0.88 14.40
CA LYS A 511 25.24 2.25 14.02
C LYS A 511 26.28 3.25 14.53
N GLU A 512 26.71 3.15 15.78
CA GLU A 512 27.77 4.00 16.33
C GLU A 512 29.06 3.85 15.54
N ILE A 513 29.46 2.61 15.21
CA ILE A 513 30.62 2.33 14.36
C ILE A 513 30.44 3.01 13.00
N ARG A 514 29.27 2.92 12.36
CA ARG A 514 28.99 3.57 11.06
C ARG A 514 29.11 5.08 11.12
N ASP A 515 28.55 5.68 12.16
CA ASP A 515 28.52 7.12 12.34
C ASP A 515 29.94 7.64 12.61
N ASP A 516 30.72 6.92 13.43
CA ASP A 516 32.15 7.15 13.65
C ASP A 516 32.96 6.94 12.37
N SER A 517 32.57 5.95 11.56
CA SER A 517 33.22 5.68 10.28
C SER A 517 33.01 6.80 9.30
N SER A 518 31.77 7.29 9.19
CA SER A 518 31.39 8.42 8.36
C SER A 518 32.15 9.68 8.77
N TYR A 519 32.34 9.87 10.09
CA TYR A 519 33.18 10.92 10.64
C TYR A 519 34.65 10.75 10.21
N VAL A 520 35.26 9.58 10.42
CA VAL A 520 36.65 9.30 10.01
C VAL A 520 36.85 9.52 8.51
N LYS A 521 35.93 9.03 7.66
CA LYS A 521 35.96 9.25 6.19
C LYS A 521 36.00 10.74 5.84
N LYS A 522 35.23 11.57 6.54
CA LYS A 522 35.22 13.03 6.34
C LYS A 522 36.57 13.65 6.71
N PHE A 523 37.19 13.25 7.82
CA PHE A 523 38.47 13.81 8.24
C PHE A 523 39.68 13.28 7.46
N LEU A 524 39.61 12.03 6.96
CA LEU A 524 40.59 11.49 6.02
C LEU A 524 40.66 12.36 4.76
N LYS A 525 39.51 12.77 4.21
CA LYS A 525 39.43 13.68 3.06
C LYS A 525 40.00 15.08 3.33
N LEU A 526 39.95 15.53 4.58
CA LEU A 526 40.48 16.83 5.00
C LEU A 526 41.97 16.79 5.39
N GLY A 527 42.62 15.62 5.33
CA GLY A 527 44.03 15.47 5.71
C GLY A 527 44.33 15.67 7.20
N ASN A 528 43.31 15.66 8.08
CA ASN A 528 43.50 15.90 9.52
C ASN A 528 43.86 14.59 10.25
N THR A 529 45.13 14.22 10.19
CA THR A 529 45.64 12.94 10.70
C THR A 529 45.51 12.79 12.22
N THR A 530 45.66 13.86 12.99
CA THR A 530 45.55 13.82 14.46
C THR A 530 44.14 13.47 14.94
N ARG A 531 43.11 14.11 14.37
CA ARG A 531 41.71 13.82 14.74
C ARG A 531 41.28 12.42 14.31
N VAL A 532 41.74 11.97 13.14
CA VAL A 532 41.51 10.59 12.67
C VAL A 532 42.10 9.59 13.65
N ARG A 533 43.34 9.79 14.11
CA ARG A 533 44.00 8.88 15.08
C ARG A 533 43.25 8.81 16.41
N LEU A 534 42.86 9.96 16.95
CA LEU A 534 42.12 10.01 18.22
C LEU A 534 40.80 9.24 18.10
N ARG A 535 40.04 9.45 17.02
CA ARG A 535 38.74 8.77 16.83
C ARG A 535 38.90 7.27 16.57
N LEU A 536 39.91 6.85 15.80
CA LEU A 536 40.21 5.43 15.59
C LEU A 536 40.54 4.72 16.91
N THR A 537 41.34 5.36 17.77
CA THR A 537 41.66 4.82 19.11
C THR A 537 40.41 4.70 19.98
N GLU A 538 39.51 5.68 19.93
CA GLU A 538 38.23 5.63 20.64
C GLU A 538 37.34 4.49 20.13
N MET A 539 37.28 4.26 18.81
CA MET A 539 36.55 3.14 18.22
C MET A 539 37.13 1.79 18.65
N GLU A 540 38.46 1.65 18.69
CA GLU A 540 39.15 0.44 19.17
C GLU A 540 38.79 0.13 20.63
N ASN A 541 38.86 1.13 21.51
CA ASN A 541 38.52 0.97 22.93
C ASN A 541 37.04 0.58 23.13
N LYS A 542 36.12 1.17 22.35
CA LYS A 542 34.70 0.79 22.39
C LYS A 542 34.52 -0.67 21.96
N LEU A 543 35.15 -1.09 20.88
CA LEU A 543 35.07 -2.46 20.38
C LEU A 543 35.61 -3.49 21.39
N GLU A 544 36.72 -3.18 22.06
CA GLU A 544 37.28 -4.06 23.10
C GLU A 544 36.34 -4.23 24.29
N GLY A 545 35.72 -3.13 24.76
CA GLY A 545 34.70 -3.20 25.80
C GLY A 545 33.51 -4.08 25.40
N TRP A 546 33.09 -4.01 24.14
CA TRP A 546 32.00 -4.85 23.61
C TRP A 546 32.38 -6.31 23.45
N MET A 547 33.57 -6.60 22.95
CA MET A 547 34.07 -7.98 22.86
C MET A 547 34.12 -8.62 24.24
N THR A 548 34.53 -7.87 25.26
CA THR A 548 34.51 -8.32 26.66
C THR A 548 33.09 -8.64 27.15
N ASN A 549 32.11 -7.80 26.80
CA ASN A 549 30.70 -8.05 27.14
C ASN A 549 30.15 -9.31 26.44
N ILE A 550 30.47 -9.51 25.16
CA ILE A 550 30.06 -10.71 24.42
C ILE A 550 30.73 -11.96 25.02
N ASP A 551 32.01 -11.89 25.37
CA ASP A 551 32.73 -12.98 26.02
C ASP A 551 32.13 -13.34 27.38
N ALA A 552 31.73 -12.33 28.16
CA ALA A 552 31.00 -12.55 29.40
C ALA A 552 29.62 -13.22 29.16
N ALA A 553 28.88 -12.80 28.12
CA ALA A 553 27.60 -13.40 27.76
C ALA A 553 27.76 -14.86 27.31
N ILE A 554 28.75 -15.18 26.46
CA ILE A 554 29.06 -16.55 26.04
C ILE A 554 29.44 -17.40 27.27
N GLY A 555 30.26 -16.87 28.18
CA GLY A 555 30.63 -17.55 29.42
C GLY A 555 29.43 -17.82 30.35
N ALA A 556 28.50 -16.87 30.46
CA ALA A 556 27.24 -17.04 31.20
C ALA A 556 26.37 -18.15 30.59
N ILE A 557 26.34 -18.26 29.26
CA ILE A 557 25.64 -19.35 28.58
C ILE A 557 26.31 -20.70 28.88
N ASP A 558 27.63 -20.79 28.79
CA ASP A 558 28.38 -22.02 29.03
C ASP A 558 28.26 -22.53 30.47
N THR A 559 28.18 -21.61 31.44
CA THR A 559 27.96 -21.97 32.85
C THR A 559 26.53 -22.45 33.11
N ASN A 560 25.53 -21.89 32.42
CA ASN A 560 24.12 -22.30 32.55
C ASN A 560 23.78 -23.60 31.79
N VAL A 561 24.46 -23.90 30.67
CA VAL A 561 24.25 -25.13 29.88
C VAL A 561 24.58 -26.40 30.68
N ASN A 562 25.42 -26.31 31.70
CA ASN A 562 25.75 -27.44 32.57
C ASN A 562 24.67 -27.78 33.63
N ILE A 563 23.63 -26.95 33.77
CA ILE A 563 22.66 -27.07 34.87
C ILE A 563 21.36 -27.76 34.42
N ASP A 564 21.01 -27.77 33.13
CA ASP A 564 19.80 -28.46 32.66
C ASP A 564 19.83 -28.81 31.16
N GLU A 565 19.95 -30.09 30.81
CA GLU A 565 19.92 -30.59 29.41
C GLU A 565 18.58 -30.30 28.70
N THR A 566 17.53 -29.93 29.44
CA THR A 566 16.23 -29.59 28.86
C THR A 566 16.19 -28.20 28.24
N ASN A 567 17.15 -27.31 28.56
CA ASN A 567 17.15 -25.95 28.08
C ASN A 567 17.81 -25.81 26.69
N ARG A 568 17.14 -26.36 25.67
CA ARG A 568 17.60 -26.37 24.25
C ARG A 568 17.88 -24.97 23.70
N PHE A 569 17.40 -23.91 24.34
CA PHE A 569 17.50 -22.54 23.84
C PHE A 569 18.91 -21.94 23.89
N PHE A 570 19.65 -22.17 24.97
CA PHE A 570 21.04 -21.71 25.10
C PHE A 570 21.96 -22.24 23.98
N ARG A 571 21.56 -23.32 23.30
CA ARG A 571 22.26 -23.86 22.13
C ARG A 571 22.08 -23.02 20.86
N TYR A 572 21.03 -22.19 20.76
CA TYR A 572 20.76 -21.35 19.59
C TYR A 572 21.39 -19.96 19.68
N ASP A 573 21.55 -19.42 20.89
CA ASP A 573 22.16 -18.08 21.09
C ASP A 573 23.69 -18.12 21.07
N LYS A 574 24.31 -19.20 21.56
CA LYS A 574 25.78 -19.30 21.57
C LYS A 574 26.40 -19.16 20.17
N PRO A 575 25.94 -19.87 19.12
CA PRO A 575 26.48 -19.71 17.77
C PRO A 575 26.36 -18.27 17.25
N ALA A 576 25.23 -17.62 17.49
CA ALA A 576 24.99 -16.23 17.12
C ALA A 576 25.96 -15.27 17.82
N LEU A 577 26.15 -15.40 19.13
CA LEU A 577 27.09 -14.58 19.89
C LEU A 577 28.55 -14.84 19.49
N VAL A 578 28.91 -16.10 19.21
CA VAL A 578 30.24 -16.46 18.70
C VAL A 578 30.48 -15.84 17.32
N GLU A 579 29.47 -15.79 16.46
CA GLU A 579 29.56 -15.14 15.15
C GLU A 579 29.67 -13.61 15.28
N SER A 580 28.83 -12.99 16.11
CA SER A 580 28.92 -11.56 16.43
C SER A 580 30.31 -11.22 16.95
N ARG A 581 30.86 -12.04 17.85
CA ARG A 581 32.25 -11.91 18.33
C ARG A 581 33.26 -12.02 17.18
N ALA A 582 33.13 -13.02 16.32
CA ALA A 582 34.05 -13.19 15.18
C ALA A 582 34.02 -11.98 14.24
N ALA A 583 32.84 -11.42 13.98
CA ALA A 583 32.69 -10.21 13.19
C ALA A 583 33.33 -8.99 13.88
N LEU A 584 33.15 -8.84 15.20
CA LEU A 584 33.83 -7.78 15.97
C LEU A 584 35.35 -7.94 15.95
N VAL A 585 35.86 -9.16 16.02
CA VAL A 585 37.32 -9.43 15.91
C VAL A 585 37.84 -9.02 14.53
N ILE A 586 37.12 -9.32 13.45
CA ILE A 586 37.48 -8.87 12.10
C ILE A 586 37.47 -7.35 12.02
N THR A 587 36.44 -6.70 12.56
CA THR A 587 36.32 -5.25 12.61
C THR A 587 37.46 -4.62 13.40
N GLN A 588 37.78 -5.15 14.58
CA GLN A 588 38.89 -4.70 15.43
C GLN A 588 40.23 -4.88 14.73
N THR A 589 40.47 -6.04 14.11
CA THR A 589 41.71 -6.31 13.35
C THR A 589 41.87 -5.35 12.19
N THR A 590 40.76 -5.03 11.50
CA THR A 590 40.77 -4.09 10.38
C THR A 590 41.01 -2.65 10.85
N LEU A 591 40.41 -2.23 11.95
CA LEU A 591 40.65 -0.91 12.55
C LEU A 591 42.09 -0.77 13.06
N ALA A 592 42.64 -1.80 13.70
CA ALA A 592 44.04 -1.82 14.10
C ALA A 592 44.99 -1.70 12.90
N ALA A 593 44.71 -2.42 11.81
CA ALA A 593 45.47 -2.31 10.57
C ALA A 593 45.37 -0.90 9.94
N LEU A 594 44.17 -0.30 9.96
CA LEU A 594 43.94 1.07 9.52
C LEU A 594 44.68 2.08 10.40
N ALA A 595 44.68 1.90 11.72
CA ALA A 595 45.39 2.76 12.67
C ALA A 595 46.91 2.71 12.45
N VAL A 596 47.47 1.52 12.20
CA VAL A 596 48.89 1.36 11.85
C VAL A 596 49.21 2.03 10.51
N LYS A 597 48.38 1.85 9.48
CA LYS A 597 48.59 2.50 8.18
C LYS A 597 48.44 4.02 8.24
N ALA A 598 47.53 4.53 9.05
CA ALA A 598 47.39 5.97 9.34
C ALA A 598 48.60 6.56 10.10
N ARG A 599 49.45 5.72 10.71
CA ARG A 599 50.74 6.14 11.30
C ARG A 599 51.89 6.18 10.29
N GLY A 600 51.90 5.28 9.29
CA GLY A 600 53.06 5.09 8.40
C GLY A 600 52.89 5.52 6.94
N ASN A 601 51.73 5.33 6.32
CA ASN A 601 51.48 5.66 4.91
C ASN A 601 49.99 6.02 4.69
N PHE A 602 49.69 7.31 4.81
CA PHE A 602 48.32 7.84 4.78
C PHE A 602 47.66 7.72 3.39
N ALA A 603 48.44 7.54 2.31
CA ALA A 603 47.93 7.55 0.94
C ALA A 603 46.99 6.36 0.62
N GLN A 604 47.18 5.21 1.29
CA GLN A 604 46.36 4.01 1.08
C GLN A 604 45.21 3.88 2.09
N ALA A 605 45.15 4.73 3.11
CA ALA A 605 44.12 4.65 4.15
C ALA A 605 42.69 4.85 3.60
N PRO A 606 42.42 5.77 2.64
CA PRO A 606 41.06 5.99 2.13
C PRO A 606 40.44 4.77 1.44
N GLU A 607 41.20 4.05 0.60
CA GLU A 607 40.70 2.90 -0.16
C GLU A 607 40.31 1.74 0.75
N LEU A 608 41.20 1.38 1.69
CA LEU A 608 40.93 0.33 2.68
C LEU A 608 39.77 0.71 3.59
N PHE A 609 39.66 1.98 3.95
CA PHE A 609 38.56 2.48 4.74
C PHE A 609 37.24 2.39 3.98
N GLU A 610 37.25 2.62 2.67
CA GLU A 610 36.07 2.52 1.81
C GLU A 610 35.59 1.07 1.66
N THR A 611 36.49 0.11 1.40
CA THR A 611 36.17 -1.33 1.40
C THR A 611 35.62 -1.78 2.74
N TRP A 612 36.25 -1.37 3.85
CA TRP A 612 35.74 -1.69 5.19
C TRP A 612 34.36 -1.07 5.43
N THR A 613 34.15 0.20 5.04
CA THR A 613 32.84 0.86 5.15
C THR A 613 31.76 0.14 4.36
N GLU A 614 32.06 -0.37 3.16
CA GLU A 614 31.13 -1.17 2.36
C GLU A 614 30.74 -2.47 3.06
N GLN A 615 31.71 -3.21 3.61
CA GLN A 615 31.46 -4.43 4.39
C GLN A 615 30.62 -4.15 5.64
N GLN A 616 30.89 -3.05 6.36
CA GLN A 616 30.09 -2.65 7.51
C GLN A 616 28.67 -2.25 7.11
N ASN A 617 28.51 -1.53 5.99
CA ASN A 617 27.18 -1.15 5.49
C ASN A 617 26.33 -2.38 5.14
N GLU A 618 26.93 -3.45 4.61
CA GLU A 618 26.23 -4.71 4.37
C GLU A 618 25.76 -5.36 5.68
N MET A 619 26.64 -5.43 6.69
CA MET A 619 26.26 -5.92 8.02
C MET A 619 25.13 -5.09 8.65
N LEU A 620 25.21 -3.77 8.51
CA LEU A 620 24.25 -2.80 9.03
C LEU A 620 22.90 -2.85 8.35
N THR A 621 22.87 -3.14 7.06
CA THR A 621 21.62 -3.30 6.32
C THR A 621 20.78 -4.43 6.93
N ASN A 622 21.43 -5.48 7.45
CA ASN A 622 20.74 -6.56 8.16
C ASN A 622 20.29 -6.18 9.57
N GLN A 623 20.86 -5.13 10.16
CA GLN A 623 20.57 -4.68 11.53
C GLN A 623 19.66 -3.45 11.61
N GLU A 624 19.39 -2.79 10.49
CA GLU A 624 18.57 -1.57 10.41
C GLU A 624 17.15 -1.78 10.97
N ILE A 625 16.63 -3.01 10.84
CA ILE A 625 15.37 -3.38 11.45
C ILE A 625 15.41 -3.25 12.98
N PHE A 626 16.44 -3.76 13.65
CA PHE A 626 16.55 -3.72 15.11
C PHE A 626 16.76 -2.28 15.60
N LEU A 627 17.48 -1.44 14.85
CA LEU A 627 17.54 0.01 15.14
C LEU A 627 16.16 0.67 15.08
N THR A 628 15.30 0.21 14.17
CA THR A 628 13.94 0.70 14.08
C THR A 628 13.08 0.24 15.25
N LEU A 629 13.24 -1.00 15.71
CA LEU A 629 12.58 -1.53 16.91
C LEU A 629 12.98 -0.79 18.18
N ASP A 630 14.23 -0.34 18.24
CA ASP A 630 14.81 0.35 19.39
C ASP A 630 14.38 1.81 19.51
N ASN A 631 14.31 2.50 18.38
CA ASN A 631 13.84 3.86 18.37
C ASN A 631 12.38 3.85 18.84
N LYS A 632 12.10 4.59 19.92
CA LYS A 632 10.75 5.06 20.24
C LYS A 632 10.32 6.02 19.13
N LYS A 633 10.11 5.50 17.91
CA LYS A 633 9.56 6.28 16.83
C LYS A 633 8.19 6.74 17.32
N VAL A 634 7.96 8.05 17.18
CA VAL A 634 6.60 8.58 17.20
C VAL A 634 5.81 7.74 16.20
N PHE A 635 4.66 7.21 16.62
CA PHE A 635 3.80 6.47 15.71
C PHE A 635 3.45 7.37 14.51
N THR A 636 3.94 7.02 13.33
CA THR A 636 3.64 7.74 12.09
C THR A 636 2.60 7.01 11.24
N GLY A 637 1.97 5.97 11.80
CA GLY A 637 0.94 5.22 11.10
C GLY A 637 -0.34 6.03 10.94
N THR A 638 -1.11 5.71 9.90
CA THR A 638 -2.40 6.36 9.67
C THR A 638 -3.47 5.63 10.47
N LEU A 639 -4.52 6.34 10.91
CA LEU A 639 -5.71 5.65 11.42
C LEU A 639 -6.28 4.86 10.22
N HIS A 640 -6.52 3.56 10.40
CA HIS A 640 -7.13 2.70 9.38
C HIS A 640 -8.53 2.31 9.84
N CYS A 641 -9.46 2.12 8.90
CA CYS A 641 -10.81 1.70 9.23
C CYS A 641 -10.87 0.31 9.90
N GLU A 642 -11.61 0.24 11.02
CA GLU A 642 -11.92 -0.98 11.80
C GLU A 642 -12.38 -2.14 10.91
N ALA A 643 -13.14 -1.82 9.87
CA ALA A 643 -13.84 -2.81 9.07
C ALA A 643 -12.89 -3.64 8.17
N TYR A 644 -11.66 -3.18 7.89
CA TYR A 644 -10.66 -3.96 7.14
C TYR A 644 -9.99 -5.00 8.01
N LEU A 645 -9.54 -4.57 9.17
CA LEU A 645 -8.80 -5.45 10.05
C LEU A 645 -9.76 -6.45 10.73
N ALA A 646 -10.99 -6.05 11.04
CA ALA A 646 -12.04 -6.96 11.51
C ALA A 646 -12.48 -7.99 10.44
N SER A 647 -12.22 -7.74 9.15
CA SER A 647 -12.52 -8.70 8.07
C SER A 647 -11.49 -9.84 7.96
N LEU A 648 -10.37 -9.74 8.68
CA LEU A 648 -9.26 -10.71 8.72
C LEU A 648 -9.34 -11.66 9.92
N LEU A 649 -10.30 -11.46 10.83
CA LEU A 649 -10.46 -12.30 12.03
C LEU A 649 -11.35 -13.53 11.73
N PRO A 650 -10.94 -14.75 12.14
CA PRO A 650 -11.82 -15.91 12.10
C PRO A 650 -13.00 -15.74 13.07
N LEU A 651 -14.15 -16.33 12.73
CA LEU A 651 -15.39 -16.27 13.52
C LEU A 651 -15.19 -16.96 14.89
N HIS A 652 -15.25 -16.20 15.99
CA HIS A 652 -15.45 -16.79 17.33
C HIS A 652 -16.92 -17.22 17.53
N PRO A 653 -17.18 -18.28 18.31
CA PRO A 653 -18.52 -18.86 18.48
C PRO A 653 -19.45 -17.98 19.35
N PRO A 654 -20.78 -18.12 19.21
CA PRO A 654 -21.75 -17.27 19.87
C PRO A 654 -22.12 -17.81 21.26
N SER A 655 -21.57 -17.23 22.32
CA SER A 655 -22.13 -17.47 23.67
C SER A 655 -21.94 -16.26 24.58
N SER A 656 -22.87 -15.30 24.50
CA SER A 656 -23.47 -14.56 25.63
C SER A 656 -24.24 -13.32 25.13
N ARG A 657 -25.46 -13.13 25.67
CA ARG A 657 -26.36 -11.96 25.52
C ARG A 657 -27.03 -11.73 26.88
N PRO A 658 -27.59 -10.54 27.17
CA PRO A 658 -27.06 -9.20 26.87
C PRO A 658 -27.32 -8.17 28.01
N MET A 659 -26.60 -7.04 28.04
CA MET A 659 -27.06 -5.79 28.67
C MET A 659 -26.39 -4.56 28.02
N LEU A 660 -27.19 -3.76 27.30
CA LEU A 660 -27.11 -2.29 27.15
C LEU A 660 -28.07 -1.84 26.04
N ALA A 661 -29.07 -1.06 26.44
CA ALA A 661 -30.09 -0.43 25.61
C ALA A 661 -29.61 0.97 25.20
N GLY A 662 -29.56 1.26 23.90
CA GLY A 662 -29.20 2.57 23.37
C GLY A 662 -28.65 2.56 21.93
N VAL A 663 -27.91 1.51 21.56
CA VAL A 663 -27.34 1.36 20.19
C VAL A 663 -27.63 -0.05 19.60
N ASN A 664 -28.33 -0.91 20.36
CA ASN A 664 -28.33 -2.36 20.15
C ASN A 664 -29.47 -2.94 19.29
N LYS A 665 -30.38 -2.12 18.75
CA LYS A 665 -31.47 -2.64 17.91
C LYS A 665 -31.01 -2.98 16.48
N THR A 666 -29.84 -2.48 16.09
CA THR A 666 -29.32 -2.60 14.72
C THR A 666 -28.48 -3.86 14.51
N LEU A 667 -28.04 -4.57 15.56
CA LEU A 667 -27.06 -5.68 15.45
C LEU A 667 -27.54 -7.06 15.94
N GLN A 668 -28.80 -7.21 16.38
CA GLN A 668 -29.22 -8.44 17.10
C GLN A 668 -30.24 -9.35 16.39
N GLY A 669 -30.32 -9.33 15.06
CA GLY A 669 -31.14 -10.27 14.28
C GLY A 669 -30.36 -11.04 13.19
N GLY A 670 -29.76 -12.18 13.55
CA GLY A 670 -29.36 -13.21 12.59
C GLY A 670 -27.88 -13.28 12.23
N ALA A 671 -27.27 -14.44 12.53
CA ALA A 671 -25.93 -14.94 12.19
C ALA A 671 -24.74 -14.01 12.48
N PRO A 672 -23.57 -14.52 12.89
CA PRO A 672 -22.37 -13.69 13.02
C PRO A 672 -21.98 -13.17 11.63
N LYS A 673 -22.24 -11.88 11.39
CA LYS A 673 -22.00 -11.23 10.09
C LYS A 673 -20.62 -10.61 10.09
N LYS A 674 -19.80 -11.03 9.13
CA LYS A 674 -18.45 -10.52 8.86
C LYS A 674 -18.48 -8.99 8.66
N PHE A 675 -17.53 -8.28 9.27
CA PHE A 675 -17.16 -6.92 8.88
C PHE A 675 -16.36 -6.95 7.57
N LEU A 676 -16.43 -5.89 6.79
CA LEU A 676 -16.23 -5.96 5.34
C LEU A 676 -15.45 -4.77 4.80
N VAL A 677 -14.17 -4.95 4.46
CA VAL A 677 -13.42 -3.95 3.69
C VAL A 677 -12.46 -4.62 2.71
N ARG A 678 -11.93 -3.79 1.82
CA ARG A 678 -11.03 -4.12 0.72
C ARG A 678 -9.63 -3.59 1.03
N GLY A 679 -8.64 -4.43 0.76
CA GLY A 679 -7.22 -4.11 0.82
C GLY A 679 -6.45 -5.40 0.51
N SER A 680 -5.39 -5.31 -0.26
CA SER A 680 -4.46 -6.40 -0.49
C SER A 680 -3.11 -5.78 -0.33
N HIS A 681 -2.70 -5.59 0.92
CA HIS A 681 -1.33 -5.27 1.22
C HIS A 681 -0.65 -6.59 1.58
N ASP A 682 0.32 -6.97 0.77
CA ASP A 682 1.32 -7.99 1.09
C ASP A 682 2.29 -7.50 2.19
N CYS A 683 2.14 -6.25 2.61
CA CYS A 683 2.86 -5.58 3.67
C CYS A 683 1.87 -5.07 4.73
N VAL A 684 2.17 -5.29 6.01
CA VAL A 684 1.42 -4.65 7.09
C VAL A 684 1.85 -3.19 7.15
N THR A 685 0.91 -2.24 7.21
CA THR A 685 1.22 -0.84 7.49
C THR A 685 0.88 -0.53 8.93
N ALA A 686 1.77 0.21 9.62
CA ALA A 686 1.50 0.73 10.95
C ALA A 686 0.16 1.48 10.93
N CYS A 687 -0.77 1.07 11.79
CA CYS A 687 -2.09 1.69 11.81
C CYS A 687 -2.73 1.73 13.20
N THR A 688 -3.65 2.66 13.39
CA THR A 688 -4.44 2.78 14.61
C THR A 688 -5.92 2.53 14.36
N LEU A 689 -6.58 2.05 15.40
CA LEU A 689 -8.02 1.91 15.47
C LEU A 689 -8.66 3.12 16.16
N PRO A 690 -9.94 3.40 15.88
CA PRO A 690 -10.69 4.40 16.61
C PRO A 690 -10.80 4.10 18.12
N PRO A 691 -10.85 5.13 18.98
CA PRO A 691 -10.95 4.96 20.44
C PRO A 691 -12.25 4.30 20.90
N TRP A 692 -13.24 4.14 20.03
CA TRP A 692 -14.51 3.48 20.32
C TRP A 692 -14.60 2.04 19.77
N THR A 693 -13.51 1.48 19.25
CA THR A 693 -13.51 0.07 18.83
C THR A 693 -13.86 -0.82 20.03
N ALA A 694 -14.86 -1.69 19.87
CA ALA A 694 -15.30 -2.50 20.99
C ALA A 694 -14.18 -3.45 21.46
N LEU A 695 -13.97 -3.51 22.78
CA LEU A 695 -12.91 -4.26 23.42
C LEU A 695 -12.74 -5.71 22.92
N PRO A 696 -13.80 -6.50 22.68
CA PRO A 696 -13.64 -7.87 22.16
C PRO A 696 -12.97 -7.93 20.78
N TYR A 697 -13.19 -6.93 19.91
CA TYR A 697 -12.53 -6.88 18.60
C TYR A 697 -11.07 -6.47 18.74
N LEU A 698 -10.76 -5.51 19.63
CA LEU A 698 -9.38 -5.13 19.90
C LEU A 698 -8.54 -6.33 20.36
N LYS A 699 -9.07 -7.10 21.32
CA LYS A 699 -8.43 -8.33 21.81
C LYS A 699 -8.22 -9.36 20.70
N ALA A 700 -9.27 -9.62 19.91
CA ALA A 700 -9.18 -10.57 18.80
C ALA A 700 -8.17 -10.11 17.72
N MET A 701 -8.06 -8.81 17.47
CA MET A 701 -7.07 -8.24 16.56
C MET A 701 -5.65 -8.34 17.11
N ASN A 702 -5.44 -8.01 18.37
CA ASN A 702 -4.15 -8.16 19.03
C ASN A 702 -3.71 -9.62 19.07
N GLU A 703 -4.63 -10.55 19.32
CA GLU A 703 -4.35 -11.98 19.26
C GLU A 703 -3.95 -12.44 17.85
N TYR A 704 -4.73 -12.07 16.84
CA TYR A 704 -4.47 -12.46 15.44
C TYR A 704 -3.14 -11.90 14.92
N TRP A 705 -2.96 -10.58 15.00
CA TRP A 705 -1.76 -9.91 14.50
C TRP A 705 -0.55 -10.19 15.39
N GLY A 706 -0.76 -10.31 16.68
CA GLY A 706 0.27 -10.72 17.63
C GLY A 706 0.80 -12.11 17.35
N LYS A 707 -0.04 -13.05 16.91
CA LYS A 707 0.39 -14.37 16.45
C LYS A 707 1.27 -14.28 15.20
N ILE A 708 0.92 -13.44 14.23
CA ILE A 708 1.74 -13.22 13.02
C ILE A 708 3.10 -12.63 13.42
N LEU A 709 3.09 -11.56 14.22
CA LEU A 709 4.31 -10.90 14.72
C LEU A 709 5.22 -11.90 15.43
N ARG A 710 4.64 -12.69 16.33
CA ARG A 710 5.36 -13.71 17.07
C ARG A 710 5.97 -14.76 16.14
N ASN A 711 5.22 -15.23 15.15
CA ASN A 711 5.73 -16.21 14.18
C ASN A 711 6.88 -15.62 13.34
N ASP A 712 6.77 -14.37 12.89
CA ASP A 712 7.84 -13.71 12.13
C ASP A 712 9.10 -13.54 12.97
N LEU A 713 8.96 -13.22 14.26
CA LEU A 713 10.08 -13.13 15.20
C LEU A 713 10.71 -14.51 15.49
N LEU A 714 9.90 -15.56 15.70
CA LEU A 714 10.40 -16.93 15.84
C LEU A 714 11.15 -17.37 14.59
N GLN A 715 10.63 -17.03 13.42
CA GLN A 715 11.32 -17.30 12.17
C GLN A 715 12.62 -16.51 12.09
N LEU A 716 12.63 -15.23 12.45
CA LEU A 716 13.84 -14.40 12.50
C LEU A 716 14.91 -15.06 13.37
N MET A 717 14.55 -15.53 14.56
CA MET A 717 15.42 -16.31 15.46
C MET A 717 15.92 -17.61 14.82
N ALA A 718 15.04 -18.35 14.13
CA ALA A 718 15.39 -19.62 13.49
C ALA A 718 16.32 -19.43 12.27
N VAL A 719 16.14 -18.37 11.48
CA VAL A 719 17.02 -18.01 10.35
C VAL A 719 18.44 -17.82 10.84
N ASP A 720 18.57 -17.13 11.95
CA ASP A 720 19.81 -16.70 12.55
C ASP A 720 20.67 -17.90 12.96
N SER A 721 20.03 -18.90 13.58
CA SER A 721 20.72 -20.10 14.03
C SER A 721 21.30 -21.00 12.92
N SER A 722 20.88 -20.84 11.66
CA SER A 722 21.14 -21.82 10.60
C SER A 722 21.72 -21.27 9.29
N ARG A 723 21.68 -19.94 9.03
CA ARG A 723 22.10 -19.37 7.74
C ARG A 723 23.62 -19.21 7.49
N ARG A 724 24.49 -19.79 8.33
CA ARG A 724 25.92 -20.00 7.98
C ARG A 724 26.44 -21.43 8.01
N ARG A 725 25.58 -22.45 8.21
CA ARG A 725 25.94 -23.74 7.62
C ARG A 725 25.73 -23.57 6.13
N ASP A 726 26.83 -23.65 5.38
CA ASP A 726 26.89 -23.55 3.92
C ASP A 726 25.59 -24.01 3.28
N ARG A 727 25.13 -23.27 2.26
CA ARG A 727 24.27 -23.84 1.21
C ARG A 727 25.03 -24.99 0.53
N SER A 728 25.20 -26.09 1.25
CA SER A 728 25.35 -27.40 0.71
C SER A 728 24.10 -27.61 -0.11
N LYS A 729 24.32 -27.74 -1.42
CA LYS A 729 23.33 -28.06 -2.44
C LYS A 729 22.34 -29.07 -1.84
N THR A 730 21.14 -28.61 -1.50
CA THR A 730 20.07 -29.53 -1.12
C THR A 730 19.73 -30.32 -2.38
N THR A 731 20.21 -31.56 -2.43
CA THR A 731 19.75 -32.57 -3.37
C THR A 731 18.24 -32.65 -3.23
N GLY A 732 17.52 -32.17 -4.26
CA GLY A 732 16.08 -32.21 -4.33
C GLY A 732 15.58 -33.62 -4.02
N SER A 733 14.71 -33.70 -3.03
CA SER A 733 13.96 -34.89 -2.68
C SER A 733 13.04 -35.27 -3.83
N MET A 734 13.51 -36.19 -4.68
CA MET A 734 12.65 -37.18 -5.33
C MET A 734 11.93 -37.98 -4.25
N ALA A 735 10.61 -37.82 -4.12
CA ALA A 735 9.67 -38.89 -3.74
C ALA A 735 8.27 -38.29 -3.50
N ARG A 736 7.40 -38.38 -4.52
CA ARG A 736 6.00 -38.85 -4.41
C ARG A 736 5.32 -38.74 -5.78
N ALA A 737 5.60 -39.74 -6.61
CA ALA A 737 4.68 -40.20 -7.65
C ALA A 737 4.48 -41.69 -7.39
N SER A 738 3.37 -42.02 -6.74
CA SER A 738 2.77 -43.35 -6.73
C SER A 738 1.33 -43.12 -7.15
N ASP A 739 0.98 -43.43 -8.40
CA ASP A 739 0.55 -44.77 -8.83
C ASP A 739 -0.97 -44.89 -8.62
N GLU A 740 -1.73 -44.52 -9.65
CA GLU A 740 -3.12 -44.95 -9.84
C GLU A 740 -3.27 -45.53 -11.26
N SER A 741 -2.98 -46.83 -11.31
CA SER A 741 -3.67 -47.90 -12.03
C SER A 741 -4.21 -47.62 -13.44
N ILE A 742 -3.50 -48.22 -14.40
CA ILE A 742 -3.96 -48.61 -15.73
C ILE A 742 -5.07 -49.67 -15.60
N GLY A 743 -6.28 -49.32 -16.04
CA GLY A 743 -7.38 -50.24 -16.32
C GLY A 743 -7.44 -50.58 -17.81
N SER A 744 -7.08 -51.82 -18.13
CA SER A 744 -7.18 -52.48 -19.44
C SER A 744 -8.59 -52.44 -20.05
N ALA A 745 -8.70 -52.13 -21.34
CA ALA A 745 -9.86 -52.47 -22.16
C ALA A 745 -9.40 -53.07 -23.51
N SER A 746 -9.76 -54.33 -23.68
CA SER A 746 -9.53 -55.19 -24.84
C SER A 746 -10.53 -54.95 -25.97
N SER A 747 -10.01 -54.99 -27.20
CA SER A 747 -10.58 -55.61 -28.42
C SER A 747 -12.07 -55.43 -28.78
N GLY A 748 -12.33 -54.90 -29.98
CA GLY A 748 -13.57 -55.21 -30.72
C GLY A 748 -13.84 -54.35 -31.97
N GLY A 749 -13.35 -54.80 -33.13
CA GLY A 749 -14.01 -54.81 -34.46
C GLY A 749 -14.55 -53.52 -35.15
N PRO A 750 -14.31 -53.33 -36.47
CA PRO A 750 -14.89 -52.24 -37.26
C PRO A 750 -16.20 -52.66 -37.95
N PRO A 751 -17.05 -51.68 -38.33
CA PRO A 751 -17.56 -51.67 -39.71
C PRO A 751 -17.68 -50.23 -40.28
N SER A 752 -17.10 -49.96 -41.44
CA SER A 752 -17.71 -49.98 -42.78
C SER A 752 -18.37 -48.65 -43.20
N HIS A 753 -17.84 -48.10 -44.28
CA HIS A 753 -18.38 -47.00 -45.08
C HIS A 753 -19.77 -47.29 -45.64
N SER A 754 -20.63 -46.28 -45.66
CA SER A 754 -21.57 -46.06 -46.78
C SER A 754 -21.86 -44.57 -46.97
N ASN A 755 -21.76 -44.16 -48.23
CA ASN A 755 -22.15 -42.86 -48.77
C ASN A 755 -23.67 -42.65 -48.67
N LEU A 756 -24.10 -41.39 -48.62
CA LEU A 756 -25.19 -40.88 -49.47
C LEU A 756 -25.23 -39.36 -49.44
N LEU A 757 -25.19 -38.78 -50.64
CA LEU A 757 -25.60 -37.42 -50.94
C LEU A 757 -27.07 -37.23 -50.57
N ASP A 758 -27.46 -36.03 -50.10
CA ASP A 758 -28.44 -35.25 -50.85
C ASP A 758 -28.53 -33.79 -50.38
N THR A 759 -29.04 -33.02 -51.31
CA THR A 759 -28.92 -31.59 -51.57
C THR A 759 -30.15 -30.78 -51.12
N PHE A 760 -29.95 -29.45 -50.96
CA PHE A 760 -30.93 -28.33 -51.10
C PHE A 760 -31.92 -28.02 -49.94
N PRO A 761 -32.57 -26.82 -49.92
CA PRO A 761 -31.97 -25.50 -49.73
C PRO A 761 -32.71 -24.61 -48.71
N SER A 762 -32.05 -23.50 -48.39
CA SER A 762 -32.57 -22.28 -47.78
C SER A 762 -33.62 -21.55 -48.64
N THR A 763 -34.70 -21.09 -47.99
CA THR A 763 -35.40 -19.82 -48.28
C THR A 763 -35.89 -19.23 -46.95
N PRO A 764 -35.85 -17.89 -46.78
CA PRO A 764 -36.50 -17.20 -45.67
C PRO A 764 -37.78 -16.48 -46.13
N ASP A 765 -38.77 -16.42 -45.25
CA ASP A 765 -39.75 -15.32 -45.17
C ASP A 765 -40.45 -15.36 -43.80
N ALA A 766 -40.19 -14.34 -42.98
CA ALA A 766 -41.08 -13.69 -42.01
C ALA A 766 -40.29 -12.66 -41.18
#